data_AF-A0AAV1NA35-F1
#
_entry.id   AF-A0AAV1NA35-F1
#
_cell.length_a   1.000
_cell.length_b   1.000
_cell.length_c   1.000
_cell.angle_alpha   90.00
_cell.angle_beta   90.00
_cell.angle_gamma   90.00
#
_symmetry.space_group_name_H-M   'P 1'
#
loop_
_entity.id
_entity.type
_entity.pdbx_description
1 polymer ?
#
loop_
_entity_poly.entity_id
_entity_poly.type
_entity_poly.pdbx_seq_one_letter_code
_entity_poly.pdbx_strand_id
1 'polypeptide(L)'
;MILERLGKCVEALEVIRGPLGEKLTSELQSRETKCMMLYQRLQRWPECNALAHKLLLKNPDDWQFYPSYFDSLFHLIDQSWSPPEEGEHCSEGAVHYTVAEVIRFVEERIKGEDGKESRSLRGPYLARLELIHRLRERGCPEESLLGEPLELMVQFFGKFGDKPCCITDLKIYLHLLSADQHVQFINRLSEAVPLGEQGDDGFAFPDDTKALQRHLCVCQLSRALGLHQRLDVDGKLRLITELKAHYHHGLKFGKTALKTELQFSDMYCLMAAHVYVDLWMDTRDENMVWQCLGLLQEGLTHSASNAQFKLLLLLLYCRLGAFEPVVDLYSSLDAKHVQHDTIGFLLTRYAESLGQFAAASQSCNFSLRFFHSNQKDTSEYIIQAYKYGAFEKIPEFIALRNRLNQSLHFAQVRTERMLLDLFLEADIVLSLEESVKAMSLSAEEDDIPWDNMRDNRDLTVFTSWDPKERSLTEEHRRRSLEEETVWLRIRSLTLRLLASLATLGHMPSPQNSEVPNENGVGDKTSILGSLLAQLNQNLQAAAQIAEKRTQYPFLGPPSTRLAAALSSGSCQCQAAAFQLSVHLQELETFGLDESSELQTQICNAFKSLVVQLQEILNKCKGDLLEMKEGKLKTWPSLLETLVFFVEAVCIVLWMASYCAKILRPLKTSLQKKKKKKKDTNTALPAVMCGFQELTGGLQDLLNQAVEHIKEQETGITALKLASLTLEGNTEEEASFAKAAMDKVHSSYLRSLQEVGDLLKKRAETLKSLKI
;
A
#
# COMPACT_ATOMS: atom_id res chain seq x y z
N MET A 1 8.67 31.76 -15.38
CA MET A 1 8.06 30.69 -16.21
C MET A 1 8.48 30.66 -17.69
N ILE A 2 8.10 31.61 -18.58
CA ILE A 2 8.33 31.46 -20.04
C ILE A 2 9.83 31.36 -20.38
N LEU A 3 10.64 32.29 -19.87
CA LEU A 3 12.09 32.29 -20.11
C LEU A 3 12.77 31.03 -19.57
N GLU A 4 12.37 30.56 -18.38
CA GLU A 4 12.86 29.29 -17.81
C GLU A 4 12.55 28.08 -18.69
N ARG A 5 11.35 28.03 -19.30
CA ARG A 5 10.93 26.94 -20.21
C ARG A 5 11.69 26.98 -21.54
N LEU A 6 12.09 28.16 -22.00
CA LEU A 6 12.96 28.33 -23.17
C LEU A 6 14.44 28.05 -22.86
N GLY A 7 14.79 27.70 -21.62
CA GLY A 7 16.18 27.53 -21.20
C GLY A 7 16.96 28.85 -21.05
N LYS A 8 16.31 29.99 -21.23
CA LYS A 8 16.88 31.35 -21.15
C LYS A 8 17.02 31.80 -19.70
N CYS A 9 17.89 31.11 -18.97
CA CYS A 9 18.03 31.28 -17.52
C CYS A 9 18.71 32.61 -17.15
N VAL A 10 19.60 33.14 -18.01
CA VAL A 10 20.27 34.43 -17.79
C VAL A 10 19.26 35.57 -17.90
N GLU A 11 18.49 35.58 -18.96
CA GLU A 11 17.46 36.60 -19.20
C GLU A 11 16.34 36.50 -18.15
N ALA A 12 15.98 35.28 -17.71
CA ALA A 12 15.05 35.09 -16.61
C ALA A 12 15.57 35.75 -15.32
N LEU A 13 16.86 35.57 -15.01
CA LEU A 13 17.49 36.15 -13.83
C LEU A 13 17.54 37.67 -13.92
N GLU A 14 17.87 38.25 -15.07
CA GLU A 14 17.85 39.70 -15.30
C GLU A 14 16.46 40.29 -15.03
N VAL A 15 15.40 39.63 -15.47
CA VAL A 15 14.01 40.07 -15.23
C VAL A 15 13.67 40.05 -13.73
N ILE A 16 14.03 38.99 -13.01
CA ILE A 16 13.72 38.83 -11.59
C ILE A 16 14.58 39.76 -10.71
N ARG A 17 15.79 40.09 -11.15
CA ARG A 17 16.65 41.04 -10.42
C ARG A 17 16.32 42.49 -10.73
N GLY A 18 15.79 42.77 -11.92
CA GLY A 18 15.37 44.10 -12.34
C GLY A 18 14.03 44.56 -11.76
N PRO A 19 13.49 45.70 -12.26
CA PRO A 19 12.31 46.37 -11.69
C PRO A 19 11.02 45.53 -11.71
N LEU A 20 10.92 44.53 -12.59
CA LEU A 20 9.76 43.63 -12.63
C LEU A 20 9.77 42.63 -11.48
N GLY A 21 10.94 42.23 -11.00
CA GLY A 21 11.06 41.33 -9.86
C GLY A 21 10.60 41.95 -8.55
N GLU A 22 10.66 43.27 -8.40
CA GLU A 22 10.09 43.98 -7.24
C GLU A 22 8.58 43.80 -7.12
N LYS A 23 7.90 43.47 -8.22
CA LYS A 23 6.46 43.17 -8.23
C LYS A 23 6.14 41.72 -7.86
N LEU A 24 7.16 40.86 -7.72
CA LEU A 24 6.98 39.46 -7.34
C LEU A 24 6.88 39.33 -5.81
N THR A 25 5.74 39.77 -5.27
CA THR A 25 5.47 39.86 -3.82
C THR A 25 4.36 38.93 -3.34
N SER A 26 3.86 38.05 -4.22
CA SER A 26 2.72 37.18 -3.93
C SER A 26 3.00 36.12 -2.87
N GLU A 27 4.27 35.73 -2.69
CA GLU A 27 4.70 34.72 -1.71
C GLU A 27 5.91 35.26 -0.94
N LEU A 28 6.08 34.77 0.30
CA LEU A 28 7.26 35.09 1.12
C LEU A 28 8.53 34.65 0.40
N GLN A 29 9.51 35.56 0.27
CA GLN A 29 10.80 35.31 -0.39
C GLN A 29 10.68 34.79 -1.85
N SER A 30 9.57 35.03 -2.55
CA SER A 30 9.35 34.50 -3.91
C SER A 30 10.48 34.91 -4.88
N ARG A 31 10.94 36.16 -4.79
CA ARG A 31 12.07 36.66 -5.58
C ARG A 31 13.36 35.93 -5.25
N GLU A 32 13.69 35.83 -3.96
CA GLU A 32 14.92 35.20 -3.51
C GLU A 32 14.97 33.70 -3.83
N THR A 33 13.86 32.97 -3.65
CA THR A 33 13.74 31.56 -4.01
C THR A 33 13.93 31.34 -5.51
N LYS A 34 13.36 32.21 -6.36
CA LYS A 34 13.59 32.12 -7.81
C LYS A 34 15.01 32.49 -8.21
N CYS A 35 15.60 33.51 -7.59
CA CYS A 35 17.01 33.83 -7.79
C CYS A 35 17.90 32.64 -7.42
N MET A 36 17.70 32.02 -6.25
CA MET A 36 18.45 30.84 -5.81
C MET A 36 18.38 29.70 -6.83
N MET A 37 17.16 29.35 -7.28
CA MET A 37 16.96 28.33 -8.30
C MET A 37 17.71 28.65 -9.60
N LEU A 38 17.66 29.90 -10.07
CA LEU A 38 18.33 30.32 -11.30
C LEU A 38 19.85 30.36 -11.15
N TYR A 39 20.37 30.81 -10.00
CA TYR A 39 21.81 30.79 -9.72
C TYR A 39 22.35 29.36 -9.73
N GLN A 40 21.65 28.41 -9.09
CA GLN A 40 22.03 26.99 -9.10
C GLN A 40 22.03 26.41 -10.52
N ARG A 41 20.98 26.68 -11.32
CA ARG A 41 20.91 26.22 -12.73
C ARG A 41 22.01 26.81 -13.61
N LEU A 42 22.43 28.05 -13.34
CA LEU A 42 23.51 28.73 -14.06
C LEU A 42 24.89 28.42 -13.48
N GLN A 43 24.98 27.59 -12.43
CA GLN A 43 26.21 27.29 -11.69
C GLN A 43 26.92 28.57 -11.19
N ARG A 44 26.14 29.59 -10.83
CA ARG A 44 26.60 30.86 -10.25
C ARG A 44 26.75 30.70 -8.73
N TRP A 45 27.71 29.86 -8.34
CA TRP A 45 27.93 29.48 -6.94
C TRP A 45 28.28 30.64 -6.00
N PRO A 46 29.05 31.68 -6.41
CA PRO A 46 29.28 32.85 -5.57
C PRO A 46 27.96 33.53 -5.16
N GLU A 47 27.07 33.77 -6.13
CA GLU A 47 25.76 34.38 -5.88
C GLU A 47 24.83 33.48 -5.06
N CYS A 48 24.84 32.16 -5.28
CA CYS A 48 24.14 31.20 -4.41
C CYS A 48 24.58 31.35 -2.96
N ASN A 49 25.90 31.35 -2.73
CA ASN A 49 26.48 31.40 -1.39
C ASN A 49 26.13 32.71 -0.68
N ALA A 50 26.37 33.85 -1.34
CA ALA A 50 26.09 35.16 -0.79
C ALA A 50 24.61 35.38 -0.50
N LEU A 51 23.70 34.94 -1.40
CA LEU A 51 22.27 35.03 -1.16
C LEU A 51 21.83 34.15 0.01
N ALA A 52 22.30 32.90 0.08
CA ALA A 52 21.96 31.99 1.17
C ALA A 52 22.48 32.53 2.51
N HIS A 53 23.73 33.02 2.55
CA HIS A 53 24.33 33.67 3.70
C HIS A 53 23.49 34.86 4.18
N LYS A 54 23.13 35.78 3.27
CA LYS A 54 22.30 36.96 3.57
C LYS A 54 20.93 36.58 4.14
N LEU A 55 20.31 35.52 3.62
CA LEU A 55 19.01 35.05 4.10
C LEU A 55 19.11 34.38 5.47
N LEU A 56 20.16 33.58 5.71
CA LEU A 56 20.43 32.96 7.00
C LEU A 56 20.85 33.97 8.08
N LEU A 57 21.46 35.10 7.69
CA LEU A 57 21.67 36.24 8.59
C LEU A 57 20.34 36.83 9.09
N LYS A 58 19.33 36.90 8.21
CA LYS A 58 18.00 37.43 8.52
C LYS A 58 17.14 36.44 9.31
N ASN A 59 17.15 35.17 8.91
CA ASN A 59 16.45 34.10 9.60
C ASN A 59 17.35 32.85 9.69
N PRO A 60 18.00 32.62 10.85
CA PRO A 60 18.92 31.50 11.01
C PRO A 60 18.24 30.13 11.13
N ASP A 61 16.90 30.07 11.22
CA ASP A 61 16.12 28.81 11.27
C ASP A 61 15.58 28.39 9.89
N ASP A 62 15.89 29.15 8.83
CA ASP A 62 15.38 28.90 7.48
C ASP A 62 16.14 27.76 6.78
N TRP A 63 15.74 26.51 7.10
CA TRP A 63 16.46 25.30 6.70
C TRP A 63 16.70 25.18 5.20
N GLN A 64 15.81 25.71 4.35
CA GLN A 64 15.93 25.58 2.88
C GLN A 64 17.22 26.21 2.32
N PHE A 65 17.83 27.17 3.04
CA PHE A 65 19.03 27.87 2.59
C PHE A 65 20.33 27.23 3.08
N TYR A 66 20.34 26.43 4.14
CA TYR A 66 21.56 25.75 4.60
C TYR A 66 22.13 24.76 3.58
N PRO A 67 21.33 23.86 2.96
CA PRO A 67 21.83 22.99 1.88
C PRO A 67 22.45 23.78 0.74
N SER A 68 21.76 24.83 0.26
CA SER A 68 22.25 25.69 -0.83
C SER A 68 23.56 26.42 -0.44
N TYR A 69 23.67 26.86 0.81
CA TYR A 69 24.86 27.51 1.34
C TYR A 69 26.06 26.55 1.41
N PHE A 70 25.86 25.33 1.87
CA PHE A 70 26.91 24.31 1.93
C PHE A 70 27.27 23.77 0.54
N ASP A 71 26.30 23.48 -0.32
CA ASP A 71 26.53 23.04 -1.71
C ASP A 71 27.36 24.08 -2.49
N SER A 72 27.00 25.35 -2.36
CA SER A 72 27.74 26.43 -3.02
C SER A 72 29.18 26.58 -2.50
N LEU A 73 29.42 26.46 -1.18
CA LEU A 73 30.78 26.42 -0.63
C LEU A 73 31.61 25.33 -1.32
N PHE A 74 31.07 24.12 -1.38
CA PHE A 74 31.78 22.96 -1.91
C PHE A 74 32.11 23.11 -3.40
N HIS A 75 31.19 23.65 -4.19
CA HIS A 75 31.48 24.00 -5.57
C HIS A 75 32.53 25.11 -5.72
N LEU A 76 32.52 26.13 -4.85
CA LEU A 76 33.55 27.19 -4.87
C LEU A 76 34.95 26.63 -4.58
N ILE A 77 35.06 25.70 -3.62
CA ILE A 77 36.31 24.99 -3.31
C ILE A 77 36.77 24.17 -4.52
N ASP A 78 35.87 23.38 -5.12
CA ASP A 78 36.20 22.53 -6.27
C ASP A 78 36.64 23.34 -7.50
N GLN A 79 36.10 24.56 -7.64
CA GLN A 79 36.48 25.50 -8.69
C GLN A 79 37.71 26.34 -8.34
N SER A 80 38.29 26.18 -7.15
CA SER A 80 39.37 27.03 -6.64
C SER A 80 39.05 28.53 -6.79
N TRP A 81 37.80 28.90 -6.52
CA TRP A 81 37.33 30.26 -6.70
C TRP A 81 38.03 31.21 -5.72
N SER A 82 38.39 32.40 -6.19
CA SER A 82 38.94 33.49 -5.39
C SER A 82 38.14 34.78 -5.62
N PRO A 83 38.00 35.64 -4.60
CA PRO A 83 37.33 36.92 -4.76
C PRO A 83 38.07 37.85 -5.75
N PRO A 84 37.36 38.77 -6.41
CA PRO A 84 37.98 39.80 -7.24
C PRO A 84 38.87 40.73 -6.40
N GLU A 85 39.94 41.28 -7.02
CA GLU A 85 40.90 42.17 -6.34
C GLU A 85 40.29 43.50 -5.87
N GLU A 86 39.30 44.03 -6.62
CA GLU A 86 38.55 45.24 -6.29
C GLU A 86 37.05 45.03 -6.50
N GLY A 87 36.23 45.60 -5.61
CA GLY A 87 34.76 45.56 -5.69
C GLY A 87 34.10 44.50 -4.79
N GLU A 88 32.78 44.33 -4.95
CA GLU A 88 32.03 43.27 -4.26
C GLU A 88 32.37 41.88 -4.83
N HIS A 89 32.35 40.84 -3.98
CA HIS A 89 32.68 39.47 -4.41
C HIS A 89 31.76 38.97 -5.54
N CYS A 90 30.47 39.29 -5.42
CA CYS A 90 29.47 39.00 -6.44
C CYS A 90 28.30 39.97 -6.29
N SER A 91 27.34 39.84 -7.20
CA SER A 91 26.17 40.72 -7.24
C SER A 91 25.18 40.57 -6.07
N GLU A 92 25.35 39.59 -5.18
CA GLU A 92 24.58 39.42 -3.94
C GLU A 92 25.38 39.82 -2.69
N GLY A 93 26.63 40.27 -2.86
CA GLY A 93 27.52 40.74 -1.80
C GLY A 93 28.63 39.76 -1.44
N ALA A 94 28.98 39.72 -0.16
CA ALA A 94 30.10 38.91 0.36
C ALA A 94 29.84 37.41 0.26
N VAL A 95 30.85 36.69 -0.23
CA VAL A 95 30.86 35.24 -0.46
C VAL A 95 31.79 34.59 0.55
N HIS A 96 31.33 33.52 1.21
CA HIS A 96 32.18 32.62 2.00
C HIS A 96 32.61 31.45 1.11
N TYR A 97 33.92 31.33 0.88
CA TYR A 97 34.51 30.40 -0.08
C TYR A 97 35.51 29.43 0.57
N THR A 98 35.76 29.58 1.87
CA THR A 98 36.60 28.67 2.65
C THR A 98 35.78 27.95 3.73
N VAL A 99 36.22 26.74 4.08
CA VAL A 99 35.59 25.96 5.17
C VAL A 99 35.63 26.74 6.49
N ALA A 100 36.75 27.42 6.77
CA ALA A 100 36.91 28.20 8.00
C ALA A 100 35.87 29.33 8.15
N GLU A 101 35.55 30.04 7.06
CA GLU A 101 34.51 31.08 7.08
C GLU A 101 33.12 30.51 7.35
N VAL A 102 32.79 29.38 6.72
CA VAL A 102 31.49 28.72 6.90
C VAL A 102 31.35 28.14 8.30
N ILE A 103 32.40 27.51 8.84
CA ILE A 103 32.46 27.06 10.24
C ILE A 103 32.22 28.26 11.17
N ARG A 104 32.97 29.35 10.98
CA ARG A 104 32.81 30.57 11.79
C ARG A 104 31.37 31.09 11.74
N PHE A 105 30.77 31.15 10.55
CA PHE A 105 29.40 31.62 10.38
C PHE A 105 28.39 30.78 11.16
N VAL A 106 28.47 29.45 11.04
CA VAL A 106 27.58 28.52 11.77
C VAL A 106 27.76 28.67 13.29
N GLU A 107 29.00 28.72 13.78
CA GLU A 107 29.28 28.94 15.20
C GLU A 107 28.79 30.30 15.71
N GLU A 108 28.90 31.36 14.88
CA GLU A 108 28.34 32.68 15.22
C GLU A 108 26.81 32.65 15.31
N ARG A 109 26.12 31.92 14.42
CA ARG A 109 24.67 31.74 14.51
C ARG A 109 24.29 31.02 15.81
N ILE A 110 25.02 29.95 16.18
CA ILE A 110 24.79 29.23 17.44
C ILE A 110 25.03 30.13 18.65
N LYS A 111 26.15 30.85 18.72
CA LYS A 111 26.44 31.79 19.80
C LYS A 111 25.36 32.87 19.93
N GLY A 112 24.84 33.34 18.79
CA GLY A 112 23.71 34.25 18.75
C GLY A 112 22.43 33.67 19.35
N GLU A 113 22.19 32.36 19.21
CA GLU A 113 21.06 31.67 19.85
C GLU A 113 21.29 31.30 21.32
N ASP A 114 22.54 31.05 21.72
CA ASP A 114 22.92 30.79 23.10
C ASP A 114 22.83 32.04 23.98
N GLY A 115 23.09 33.21 23.41
CA GLY A 115 23.02 34.50 24.10
C GLY A 115 21.60 35.05 24.28
N LYS A 116 20.56 34.37 23.78
CA LYS A 116 19.17 34.82 23.91
C LYS A 116 18.55 34.39 25.23
N GLU A 117 17.76 35.28 25.81
CA GLU A 117 16.84 34.93 26.91
C GLU A 117 15.62 34.15 26.42
N SER A 118 15.25 34.33 25.14
CA SER A 118 14.20 33.56 24.49
C SER A 118 14.71 32.17 24.09
N ARG A 119 13.78 31.26 23.83
CA ARG A 119 14.11 29.90 23.43
C ARG A 119 14.91 29.90 22.11
N SER A 120 16.06 29.22 22.11
CA SER A 120 16.93 29.09 20.95
C SER A 120 16.23 28.45 19.74
N LEU A 121 16.62 28.87 18.55
CA LEU A 121 16.20 28.26 17.27
C LEU A 121 16.99 26.97 16.99
N ARG A 122 16.39 26.02 16.28
CA ARG A 122 16.97 24.66 16.08
C ARG A 122 17.95 24.61 14.92
N GLY A 123 17.66 25.36 13.86
CA GLY A 123 18.36 25.37 12.57
C GLY A 123 19.88 25.49 12.70
N PRO A 124 20.43 26.45 13.47
CA PRO A 124 21.88 26.59 13.62
C PRO A 124 22.58 25.36 14.19
N TYR A 125 21.95 24.67 15.15
CA TYR A 125 22.53 23.47 15.76
C TYR A 125 22.48 22.27 14.81
N LEU A 126 21.40 22.14 14.04
CA LEU A 126 21.30 21.10 12.99
C LEU A 126 22.26 21.40 11.84
N ALA A 127 22.47 22.67 11.49
CA ALA A 127 23.40 23.08 10.45
C ALA A 127 24.84 22.70 10.79
N ARG A 128 25.22 22.73 12.08
CA ARG A 128 26.53 22.24 12.54
C ARG A 128 26.69 20.74 12.31
N LEU A 129 25.68 19.93 12.65
CA LEU A 129 25.70 18.48 12.40
C LEU A 129 25.73 18.15 10.90
N GLU A 130 24.95 18.87 10.09
CA GLU A 130 24.94 18.73 8.63
C GLU A 130 26.30 19.11 8.02
N LEU A 131 26.94 20.18 8.51
CA LEU A 131 28.26 20.58 8.03
C LEU A 131 29.32 19.53 8.37
N ILE A 132 29.30 18.95 9.59
CA ILE A 132 30.16 17.82 9.95
C ILE A 132 29.94 16.66 8.98
N HIS A 133 28.68 16.27 8.75
CA HIS A 133 28.34 15.18 7.85
C HIS A 133 28.97 15.36 6.47
N ARG A 134 28.80 16.54 5.86
CA ARG A 134 29.31 16.83 4.51
C ARG A 134 30.83 16.94 4.46
N LEU A 135 31.46 17.54 5.47
CA LEU A 135 32.92 17.61 5.56
C LEU A 135 33.55 16.21 5.70
N ARG A 136 32.93 15.33 6.49
CA ARG A 136 33.34 13.94 6.64
C ARG A 136 33.25 13.17 5.33
N GLU A 137 32.15 13.31 4.58
CA GLU A 137 31.98 12.68 3.26
C GLU A 137 33.05 13.11 2.26
N ARG A 138 33.54 14.35 2.38
CA ARG A 138 34.62 14.88 1.54
C ARG A 138 36.03 14.61 2.08
N GLY A 139 36.17 14.02 3.27
CA GLY A 139 37.46 13.78 3.91
C GLY A 139 38.18 15.07 4.36
N CYS A 140 37.43 16.15 4.65
CA CYS A 140 37.98 17.41 5.11
C CYS A 140 38.30 17.37 6.61
N PRO A 141 39.58 17.51 7.04
CA PRO A 141 39.98 17.40 8.45
C PRO A 141 39.40 18.52 9.34
N GLU A 142 38.97 19.62 8.74
CA GLU A 142 38.30 20.74 9.43
C GLU A 142 36.99 20.33 10.11
N GLU A 143 36.42 19.16 9.81
CA GLU A 143 35.27 18.63 10.57
C GLU A 143 35.55 18.60 12.09
N SER A 144 36.80 18.33 12.47
CA SER A 144 37.23 18.25 13.87
C SER A 144 37.08 19.58 14.63
N LEU A 145 37.07 20.70 13.91
CA LEU A 145 36.87 22.04 14.49
C LEU A 145 35.44 22.29 14.94
N LEU A 146 34.48 21.52 14.41
CA LEU A 146 33.06 21.61 14.76
C LEU A 146 32.72 20.74 15.99
N GLY A 147 33.67 19.97 16.53
CA GLY A 147 33.48 19.15 17.72
C GLY A 147 32.82 17.79 17.47
N GLU A 148 32.74 16.99 18.52
CA GLU A 148 32.31 15.59 18.42
C GLU A 148 30.79 15.44 18.27
N PRO A 149 30.28 14.70 17.25
CA PRO A 149 28.85 14.52 17.02
C PRO A 149 28.06 14.06 18.25
N LEU A 150 28.62 13.14 19.05
CA LEU A 150 27.99 12.66 20.28
C LEU A 150 27.70 13.80 21.25
N GLU A 151 28.69 14.67 21.53
CA GLU A 151 28.51 15.80 22.44
C GLU A 151 27.48 16.79 21.91
N LEU A 152 27.51 17.06 20.60
CA LEU A 152 26.59 17.99 19.97
C LEU A 152 25.15 17.49 20.02
N MET A 153 24.93 16.19 19.80
CA MET A 153 23.60 15.58 19.92
C MET A 153 23.09 15.58 21.37
N VAL A 154 23.96 15.34 22.36
CA VAL A 154 23.62 15.44 23.79
C VAL A 154 23.22 16.89 24.14
N GLN A 155 23.98 17.88 23.67
CA GLN A 155 23.66 19.30 23.87
C GLN A 155 22.34 19.68 23.18
N PHE A 156 22.12 19.21 21.97
CA PHE A 156 20.87 19.41 21.23
C PHE A 156 19.68 18.84 22.01
N PHE A 157 19.80 17.61 22.51
CA PHE A 157 18.79 17.00 23.36
C PHE A 157 18.56 17.81 24.66
N GLY A 158 19.62 18.35 25.27
CA GLY A 158 19.50 19.24 26.42
C GLY A 158 18.57 20.43 26.15
N LYS A 159 18.67 21.05 24.96
CA LYS A 159 17.88 22.22 24.56
C LYS A 159 16.48 21.90 24.01
N PHE A 160 16.35 20.79 23.28
CA PHE A 160 15.16 20.50 22.48
C PHE A 160 14.46 19.18 22.83
N GLY A 161 14.99 18.40 23.79
CA GLY A 161 14.45 17.10 24.17
C GLY A 161 13.01 17.13 24.73
N ASP A 162 12.54 18.27 25.23
CA ASP A 162 11.13 18.45 25.64
C ASP A 162 10.19 18.72 24.44
N LYS A 163 10.67 18.59 23.20
CA LYS A 163 9.87 18.77 21.98
C LYS A 163 9.70 17.47 21.22
N PRO A 164 8.48 17.18 20.72
CA PRO A 164 8.22 15.99 19.91
C PRO A 164 9.10 15.86 18.66
N CYS A 165 9.60 16.98 18.11
CA CYS A 165 10.45 16.98 16.93
C CYS A 165 11.92 16.59 17.19
N CYS A 166 12.36 16.49 18.46
CA CYS A 166 13.75 16.17 18.78
C CYS A 166 14.20 14.84 18.16
N ILE A 167 13.34 13.83 18.19
CA ILE A 167 13.60 12.53 17.56
C ILE A 167 13.76 12.66 16.03
N THR A 168 12.89 13.38 15.34
CA THR A 168 12.96 13.51 13.87
C THR A 168 14.20 14.28 13.44
N ASP A 169 14.60 15.28 14.23
CA ASP A 169 15.77 16.11 13.98
C ASP A 169 17.08 15.32 14.19
N LEU A 170 17.16 14.50 15.25
CA LEU A 170 18.36 13.70 15.56
C LEU A 170 18.48 12.42 14.73
N LYS A 171 17.35 11.77 14.39
CA LYS A 171 17.32 10.47 13.69
C LYS A 171 18.12 10.50 12.39
N ILE A 172 18.08 11.61 11.63
CA ILE A 172 18.78 11.74 10.35
C ILE A 172 20.30 11.86 10.47
N TYR A 173 20.82 12.10 11.68
CA TYR A 173 22.25 12.26 11.94
C TYR A 173 22.86 11.11 12.76
N LEU A 174 22.07 10.10 13.17
CA LEU A 174 22.57 8.99 14.00
C LEU A 174 23.72 8.21 13.35
N HIS A 175 23.86 8.24 12.02
CA HIS A 175 25.00 7.64 11.30
C HIS A 175 26.34 8.31 11.58
N LEU A 176 26.36 9.50 12.20
CA LEU A 176 27.58 10.16 12.64
C LEU A 176 28.18 9.53 13.90
N LEU A 177 27.39 8.74 14.64
CA LEU A 177 27.83 7.98 15.81
C LEU A 177 28.38 6.62 15.37
N SER A 178 29.42 6.15 16.05
CA SER A 178 29.90 4.78 15.88
C SER A 178 29.08 3.77 16.69
N ALA A 179 29.09 2.49 16.30
CA ALA A 179 28.27 1.47 16.95
C ALA A 179 28.58 1.29 18.45
N ASP A 180 29.84 1.52 18.86
CA ASP A 180 30.29 1.51 20.26
C ASP A 180 29.78 2.72 21.07
N GLN A 181 29.48 3.84 20.39
CA GLN A 181 28.93 5.04 21.02
C GLN A 181 27.42 4.97 21.29
N HIS A 182 26.67 4.05 20.65
CA HIS A 182 25.21 4.03 20.76
C HIS A 182 24.72 3.88 22.20
N VAL A 183 25.30 2.96 22.97
CA VAL A 183 24.91 2.73 24.37
C VAL A 183 25.35 3.90 25.25
N GLN A 184 26.56 4.42 25.03
CA GLN A 184 27.06 5.59 25.75
C GLN A 184 26.16 6.81 25.54
N PHE A 185 25.74 7.06 24.30
CA PHE A 185 24.87 8.17 23.95
C PHE A 185 23.54 8.07 24.68
N ILE A 186 22.86 6.92 24.60
CA ILE A 186 21.58 6.71 25.28
C ILE A 186 21.71 6.85 26.80
N ASN A 187 22.74 6.27 27.42
CA ASN A 187 22.95 6.40 28.86
C ASN A 187 23.06 7.87 29.29
N ARG A 188 23.82 8.69 28.55
CA ARG A 188 23.95 10.12 28.84
C ARG A 188 22.65 10.88 28.66
N LEU A 189 21.84 10.52 27.67
CA LEU A 189 20.52 11.14 27.52
C LEU A 189 19.60 10.75 28.68
N SER A 190 19.59 9.48 29.07
CA SER A 190 18.81 8.97 30.21
C SER A 190 19.16 9.67 31.51
N GLU A 191 20.46 9.85 31.80
CA GLU A 191 20.95 10.59 32.98
C GLU A 191 20.48 12.06 33.00
N ALA A 192 20.29 12.66 31.82
CA ALA A 192 19.82 14.04 31.69
C ALA A 192 18.29 14.19 31.78
N VAL A 193 17.53 13.09 31.85
CA VAL A 193 16.07 13.13 32.01
C VAL A 193 15.75 13.32 33.50
N PRO A 194 14.97 14.36 33.87
CA PRO A 194 14.54 14.55 35.25
C PRO A 194 13.37 13.59 35.56
N LEU A 195 13.72 12.38 36.02
CA LEU A 195 12.77 11.41 36.55
C LEU A 195 12.71 11.54 38.09
N GLY A 196 11.56 11.22 38.67
CA GLY A 196 11.38 11.14 40.11
C GLY A 196 12.11 9.95 40.74
N GLU A 197 11.96 9.77 42.05
CA GLU A 197 12.51 8.60 42.75
C GLU A 197 11.91 7.29 42.22
N GLN A 198 12.72 6.23 42.24
CA GLN A 198 12.30 4.91 41.81
C GLN A 198 11.22 4.39 42.78
N GLY A 199 10.04 4.09 42.24
CA GLY A 199 8.93 3.55 43.02
C GLY A 199 9.12 2.08 43.39
N ASP A 200 8.20 1.54 44.19
CA ASP A 200 8.19 0.14 44.63
C ASP A 200 8.17 -0.85 43.44
N ASP A 201 7.59 -0.43 42.31
CA ASP A 201 7.48 -1.19 41.07
C ASP A 201 8.80 -1.28 40.29
N GLY A 202 9.85 -0.60 40.76
CA GLY A 202 11.18 -0.58 40.15
C GLY A 202 11.34 0.40 38.99
N PHE A 203 10.36 1.26 38.71
CA PHE A 203 10.44 2.30 37.67
C PHE A 203 10.52 3.71 38.26
N ALA A 204 11.25 4.59 37.58
CA ALA A 204 11.30 6.02 37.86
C ALA A 204 10.46 6.75 36.80
N PHE A 205 9.57 7.65 37.22
CA PHE A 205 8.59 8.25 36.32
C PHE A 205 8.79 9.76 36.16
N PRO A 206 8.36 10.35 35.02
CA PRO A 206 8.41 11.80 34.83
C PRO A 206 7.39 12.54 35.71
N ASP A 207 7.77 13.71 36.21
CA ASP A 207 6.90 14.57 37.03
C ASP A 207 6.07 15.57 36.21
N ASP A 208 6.50 15.90 34.99
CA ASP A 208 5.79 16.80 34.09
C ASP A 208 5.86 16.32 32.62
N THR A 209 5.15 17.04 31.74
CA THR A 209 5.08 16.71 30.31
C THR A 209 6.41 16.91 29.57
N LYS A 210 7.30 17.78 30.07
CA LYS A 210 8.62 18.02 29.46
C LYS A 210 9.56 16.86 29.76
N ALA A 211 9.60 16.42 31.02
CA ALA A 211 10.34 15.23 31.46
C ALA A 211 9.83 13.99 30.72
N LEU A 212 8.51 13.85 30.59
CA LEU A 212 7.87 12.76 29.84
C LEU A 212 8.33 12.75 28.38
N GLN A 213 8.29 13.90 27.70
CA GLN A 213 8.70 14.02 26.30
C GLN A 213 10.20 13.74 26.10
N ARG A 214 11.04 14.15 27.06
CA ARG A 214 12.48 13.83 27.06
C ARG A 214 12.70 12.32 27.16
N HIS A 215 12.10 11.67 28.15
CA HIS A 215 12.21 10.22 28.32
C HIS A 215 11.72 9.46 27.08
N LEU A 216 10.56 9.88 26.54
CA LEU A 216 10.00 9.28 25.33
C LEU A 216 10.97 9.40 24.13
N CYS A 217 11.61 10.56 23.96
CA CYS A 217 12.61 10.78 22.93
C CYS A 217 13.82 9.84 23.12
N VAL A 218 14.27 9.61 24.36
CA VAL A 218 15.32 8.61 24.66
C VAL A 218 14.89 7.22 24.22
N CYS A 219 13.69 6.77 24.60
CA CYS A 219 13.18 5.47 24.17
C CYS A 219 13.14 5.34 22.63
N GLN A 220 12.66 6.38 21.94
CA GLN A 220 12.59 6.40 20.48
C GLN A 220 13.98 6.35 19.82
N LEU A 221 14.95 7.07 20.37
CA LEU A 221 16.35 7.04 19.92
C LEU A 221 16.98 5.66 20.18
N SER A 222 16.71 5.04 21.34
CA SER A 222 17.13 3.66 21.64
C SER A 222 16.60 2.66 20.62
N ARG A 223 15.33 2.81 20.19
CA ARG A 223 14.76 2.00 19.10
C ARG A 223 15.47 2.29 17.77
N ALA A 224 15.66 3.56 17.42
CA ALA A 224 16.28 3.97 16.15
C ALA A 224 17.75 3.53 16.02
N LEU A 225 18.46 3.38 17.14
CA LEU A 225 19.83 2.82 17.20
C LEU A 225 19.87 1.28 17.24
N GLY A 226 18.71 0.63 17.18
CA GLY A 226 18.58 -0.83 17.16
C GLY A 226 18.75 -1.50 18.52
N LEU A 227 18.78 -0.75 19.64
CA LEU A 227 19.02 -1.32 20.97
C LEU A 227 17.86 -2.21 21.43
N HIS A 228 16.62 -1.79 21.20
CA HIS A 228 15.44 -2.59 21.56
C HIS A 228 15.31 -3.88 20.74
N GLN A 229 15.77 -3.88 19.49
CA GLN A 229 15.76 -5.07 18.64
C GLN A 229 16.71 -6.15 19.16
N ARG A 230 17.87 -5.74 19.70
CA ARG A 230 18.92 -6.63 20.20
C ARG A 230 18.59 -7.29 21.53
N LEU A 231 17.53 -6.84 22.21
CA LEU A 231 17.04 -7.48 23.42
C LEU A 231 16.55 -8.90 23.12
N ASP A 232 16.80 -9.80 24.07
CA ASP A 232 16.20 -11.13 24.09
C ASP A 232 14.69 -11.06 24.42
N VAL A 233 14.03 -12.21 24.43
CA VAL A 233 12.58 -12.29 24.69
C VAL A 233 12.23 -11.67 26.04
N ASP A 234 12.96 -12.03 27.10
CA ASP A 234 12.71 -11.50 28.44
C ASP A 234 12.99 -9.99 28.53
N GLY A 235 14.03 -9.50 27.85
CA GLY A 235 14.34 -8.08 27.74
C GLY A 235 13.24 -7.29 27.02
N LYS A 236 12.70 -7.82 25.93
CA LYS A 236 11.58 -7.21 25.21
C LYS A 236 10.30 -7.19 26.05
N LEU A 237 10.01 -8.26 26.80
CA LEU A 237 8.88 -8.31 27.73
C LEU A 237 9.01 -7.29 28.87
N ARG A 238 10.20 -7.16 29.48
CA ARG A 238 10.47 -6.11 30.49
C ARG A 238 10.28 -4.71 29.91
N LEU A 239 10.81 -4.45 28.72
CA LEU A 239 10.64 -3.17 28.03
C LEU A 239 9.17 -2.86 27.77
N ILE A 240 8.37 -3.86 27.34
CA ILE A 240 6.91 -3.69 27.18
C ILE A 240 6.26 -3.28 28.51
N THR A 241 6.59 -3.96 29.61
CA THR A 241 6.07 -3.63 30.94
C THR A 241 6.42 -2.20 31.34
N GLU A 242 7.67 -1.79 31.12
CA GLU A 242 8.14 -0.43 31.41
C GLU A 242 7.40 0.62 30.56
N LEU A 243 7.31 0.42 29.24
CA LEU A 243 6.62 1.33 28.33
C LEU A 243 5.13 1.45 28.67
N LYS A 244 4.48 0.34 29.03
CA LYS A 244 3.10 0.35 29.51
C LYS A 244 2.96 1.12 30.82
N ALA A 245 3.85 0.90 31.80
CA ALA A 245 3.81 1.64 33.05
C ALA A 245 3.91 3.16 32.82
N HIS A 246 4.83 3.58 31.93
CA HIS A 246 4.99 4.98 31.54
C HIS A 246 3.78 5.53 30.77
N TYR A 247 3.16 4.73 29.91
CA TYR A 247 1.93 5.08 29.22
C TYR A 247 0.82 5.44 30.23
N HIS A 248 0.52 4.52 31.17
CA HIS A 248 -0.51 4.69 32.18
C HIS A 248 -0.23 5.86 33.12
N HIS A 249 1.01 5.98 33.62
CA HIS A 249 1.40 7.11 34.45
C HIS A 249 1.20 8.44 33.72
N GLY A 250 1.57 8.49 32.43
CA GLY A 250 1.46 9.69 31.62
C GLY A 250 0.03 10.15 31.33
N LEU A 251 -0.98 9.25 31.39
CA LEU A 251 -2.39 9.62 31.24
C LEU A 251 -2.84 10.64 32.29
N LYS A 252 -2.16 10.71 33.45
CA LYS A 252 -2.46 11.70 34.49
C LYS A 252 -2.30 13.14 34.00
N PHE A 253 -1.42 13.38 33.03
CA PHE A 253 -1.12 14.71 32.51
C PHE A 253 -2.14 15.22 31.50
N GLY A 254 -2.89 14.33 30.85
CA GLY A 254 -3.89 14.68 29.83
C GLY A 254 -5.34 14.41 30.25
N LYS A 255 -5.63 14.36 31.57
CA LYS A 255 -7.00 14.19 32.09
C LYS A 255 -7.99 15.26 31.61
N THR A 256 -7.50 16.45 31.32
CA THR A 256 -8.29 17.59 30.82
C THR A 256 -8.18 17.78 29.31
N ALA A 257 -7.49 16.89 28.60
CA ALA A 257 -7.34 16.97 27.14
C ALA A 257 -8.70 16.79 26.46
N LEU A 258 -8.92 17.53 25.37
CA LEU A 258 -10.11 17.33 24.54
C LEU A 258 -10.02 15.97 23.85
N LYS A 259 -11.16 15.37 23.50
CA LYS A 259 -11.19 14.08 22.76
C LYS A 259 -10.44 14.12 21.42
N THR A 260 -10.28 15.33 20.86
CA THR A 260 -9.57 15.59 19.61
C THR A 260 -8.06 15.77 19.79
N GLU A 261 -7.60 15.93 21.03
CA GLU A 261 -6.19 16.05 21.38
C GLU A 261 -5.62 14.68 21.71
N LEU A 262 -4.36 14.45 21.34
CA LEU A 262 -3.65 13.23 21.69
C LEU A 262 -3.17 13.29 23.13
N GLN A 263 -3.13 12.16 23.82
CA GLN A 263 -2.49 12.09 25.13
C GLN A 263 -0.98 12.24 25.00
N PHE A 264 -0.35 12.90 25.98
CA PHE A 264 1.10 13.12 25.98
C PHE A 264 1.90 11.81 25.96
N SER A 265 1.32 10.72 26.47
CA SER A 265 1.96 9.41 26.59
C SER A 265 1.61 8.40 25.49
N ASP A 266 0.80 8.77 24.49
CA ASP A 266 0.33 7.85 23.44
C ASP A 266 1.48 7.12 22.72
N MET A 267 2.61 7.78 22.54
CA MET A 267 3.76 7.18 21.84
C MET A 267 4.42 6.06 22.65
N TYR A 268 4.27 6.01 23.99
CA TYR A 268 4.70 4.84 24.77
C TYR A 268 3.85 3.61 24.43
N CYS A 269 2.53 3.78 24.30
CA CYS A 269 1.63 2.71 23.88
C CYS A 269 1.99 2.23 22.47
N LEU A 270 2.22 3.15 21.52
CA LEU A 270 2.65 2.77 20.16
C LEU A 270 4.00 2.04 20.15
N MET A 271 4.96 2.48 20.96
CA MET A 271 6.24 1.80 21.10
C MET A 271 6.11 0.40 21.67
N ALA A 272 5.31 0.21 22.72
CA ALA A 272 5.03 -1.11 23.29
C ALA A 272 4.36 -2.03 22.26
N ALA A 273 3.39 -1.50 21.50
CA ALA A 273 2.76 -2.22 20.40
C ALA A 273 3.77 -2.68 19.33
N HIS A 274 4.74 -1.84 18.96
CA HIS A 274 5.81 -2.24 18.04
C HIS A 274 6.70 -3.35 18.61
N VAL A 275 7.01 -3.33 19.91
CA VAL A 275 7.80 -4.40 20.55
C VAL A 275 7.00 -5.71 20.64
N TYR A 276 5.68 -5.66 20.87
CA TYR A 276 4.82 -6.83 20.75
C TYR A 276 4.83 -7.40 19.33
N VAL A 277 4.76 -6.54 18.30
CA VAL A 277 4.85 -6.97 16.90
C VAL A 277 6.20 -7.61 16.60
N ASP A 278 7.30 -7.04 17.10
CA ASP A 278 8.64 -7.64 16.97
C ASP A 278 8.66 -9.05 17.61
N LEU A 279 8.14 -9.20 18.83
CA LEU A 279 8.05 -10.50 19.50
C LEU A 279 7.18 -11.49 18.73
N TRP A 280 6.02 -11.08 18.24
CA TRP A 280 5.14 -11.93 17.43
C TRP A 280 5.84 -12.41 16.15
N MET A 281 6.53 -11.51 15.45
CA MET A 281 7.24 -11.84 14.22
C MET A 281 8.45 -12.75 14.45
N ASP A 282 9.19 -12.54 15.54
CA ASP A 282 10.38 -13.31 15.90
C ASP A 282 10.03 -14.70 16.45
N THR A 283 9.00 -14.81 17.31
CA THR A 283 8.66 -16.04 18.05
C THR A 283 7.49 -16.84 17.45
N ARG A 284 6.64 -16.19 16.65
CA ARG A 284 5.34 -16.71 16.18
C ARG A 284 4.35 -17.06 17.30
N ASP A 285 4.52 -16.48 18.50
CA ASP A 285 3.53 -16.59 19.57
C ASP A 285 2.36 -15.63 19.33
N GLU A 286 1.20 -16.17 18.96
CA GLU A 286 -0.02 -15.39 18.70
C GLU A 286 -0.52 -14.62 19.93
N ASN A 287 -0.14 -15.03 21.15
CA ASN A 287 -0.51 -14.25 22.34
C ASN A 287 0.03 -12.82 22.24
N MET A 288 1.20 -12.60 21.64
CA MET A 288 1.80 -11.27 21.51
C MET A 288 0.94 -10.33 20.66
N VAL A 289 0.33 -10.81 19.58
CA VAL A 289 -0.56 -9.98 18.75
C VAL A 289 -1.89 -9.70 19.45
N TRP A 290 -2.43 -10.65 20.22
CA TRP A 290 -3.65 -10.41 21.01
C TRP A 290 -3.45 -9.36 22.10
N GLN A 291 -2.32 -9.42 22.83
CA GLN A 291 -1.95 -8.39 23.80
C GLN A 291 -1.74 -7.02 23.12
N CYS A 292 -1.10 -7.01 21.95
CA CYS A 292 -0.93 -5.78 21.16
C CYS A 292 -2.28 -5.15 20.75
N LEU A 293 -3.22 -5.96 20.26
CA LEU A 293 -4.57 -5.49 19.93
C LEU A 293 -5.33 -5.00 21.16
N GLY A 294 -5.15 -5.64 22.32
CA GLY A 294 -5.70 -5.20 23.59
C GLY A 294 -5.19 -3.82 23.98
N LEU A 295 -3.87 -3.65 24.01
CA LEU A 295 -3.19 -2.40 24.33
C LEU A 295 -3.59 -1.25 23.40
N LEU A 296 -3.67 -1.48 22.09
CA LEU A 296 -4.08 -0.44 21.14
C LEU A 296 -5.56 -0.06 21.27
N GLN A 297 -6.43 -1.02 21.60
CA GLN A 297 -7.84 -0.74 21.86
C GLN A 297 -8.04 0.06 23.14
N GLU A 298 -7.31 -0.30 24.21
CA GLU A 298 -7.23 0.51 25.43
C GLU A 298 -6.73 1.93 25.09
N GLY A 299 -5.66 2.04 24.30
CA GLY A 299 -5.15 3.31 23.77
C GLY A 299 -6.22 4.19 23.13
N LEU A 300 -7.10 3.58 22.32
CA LEU A 300 -8.21 4.31 21.68
C LEU A 300 -9.33 4.73 22.63
N THR A 301 -9.49 4.12 23.80
CA THR A 301 -10.47 4.59 24.79
C THR A 301 -10.01 5.91 25.43
N HIS A 302 -8.70 6.10 25.59
CA HIS A 302 -8.09 7.31 26.13
C HIS A 302 -7.78 8.37 25.06
N SER A 303 -7.50 7.94 23.82
CA SER A 303 -7.06 8.79 22.70
C SER A 303 -7.79 8.43 21.41
N ALA A 304 -9.11 8.63 21.37
CA ALA A 304 -9.98 8.23 20.26
C ALA A 304 -9.62 8.86 18.90
N SER A 305 -8.93 10.00 18.89
CA SER A 305 -8.46 10.69 17.67
C SER A 305 -7.08 10.24 17.19
N ASN A 306 -6.42 9.29 17.87
CA ASN A 306 -5.08 8.83 17.48
C ASN A 306 -5.11 8.00 16.18
N ALA A 307 -4.64 8.61 15.09
CA ALA A 307 -4.60 7.95 13.78
C ALA A 307 -3.62 6.77 13.73
N GLN A 308 -2.51 6.82 14.46
CA GLN A 308 -1.50 5.76 14.43
C GLN A 308 -2.00 4.48 15.11
N PHE A 309 -2.76 4.60 16.20
CA PHE A 309 -3.44 3.45 16.81
C PHE A 309 -4.44 2.80 15.85
N LYS A 310 -5.28 3.62 15.19
CA LYS A 310 -6.26 3.14 14.20
C LYS A 310 -5.59 2.45 13.02
N LEU A 311 -4.54 3.04 12.46
CA LEU A 311 -3.79 2.48 11.34
C LEU A 311 -3.12 1.16 11.71
N LEU A 312 -2.47 1.07 12.88
CA LEU A 312 -1.81 -0.16 13.31
C LEU A 312 -2.82 -1.27 13.64
N LEU A 313 -3.93 -0.93 14.32
CA LEU A 313 -5.04 -1.87 14.54
C LEU A 313 -5.59 -2.40 13.21
N LEU A 314 -5.83 -1.52 12.25
CA LEU A 314 -6.28 -1.88 10.90
C LEU A 314 -5.32 -2.90 10.28
N LEU A 315 -4.02 -2.61 10.28
CA LEU A 315 -3.01 -3.49 9.72
C LEU A 315 -2.98 -4.85 10.42
N LEU A 316 -3.01 -4.87 11.76
CA LEU A 316 -3.01 -6.12 12.54
C LEU A 316 -4.26 -6.97 12.27
N TYR A 317 -5.44 -6.36 12.23
CA TYR A 317 -6.68 -7.08 11.88
C TYR A 317 -6.61 -7.67 10.47
N CYS A 318 -6.15 -6.90 9.48
CA CYS A 318 -5.92 -7.41 8.12
C CYS A 318 -4.95 -8.60 8.11
N ARG A 319 -3.85 -8.53 8.88
CA ARG A 319 -2.86 -9.62 8.99
C ARG A 319 -3.42 -10.87 9.66
N LEU A 320 -4.40 -10.72 10.55
CA LEU A 320 -5.12 -11.82 11.18
C LEU A 320 -6.29 -12.35 10.34
N GLY A 321 -6.60 -11.74 9.19
CA GLY A 321 -7.71 -12.10 8.31
C GLY A 321 -9.07 -11.54 8.72
N ALA A 322 -9.12 -10.59 9.65
CA ALA A 322 -10.35 -9.92 10.06
C ALA A 322 -10.45 -8.55 9.39
N PHE A 323 -11.55 -8.30 8.69
CA PHE A 323 -11.76 -7.06 7.93
C PHE A 323 -13.02 -6.28 8.33
N GLU A 324 -13.99 -6.90 8.98
CA GLU A 324 -15.13 -6.16 9.55
C GLU A 324 -14.71 -4.99 10.47
N PRO A 325 -13.83 -5.17 11.49
CA PRO A 325 -13.39 -4.05 12.33
C PRO A 325 -12.57 -2.99 11.58
N VAL A 326 -11.99 -3.33 10.43
CA VAL A 326 -11.18 -2.43 9.60
C VAL A 326 -12.06 -1.32 8.99
N VAL A 327 -13.29 -1.65 8.60
CA VAL A 327 -14.23 -0.68 8.01
C VAL A 327 -14.55 0.44 8.99
N ASP A 328 -14.82 0.10 10.25
CA ASP A 328 -15.12 1.08 11.30
C ASP A 328 -13.88 1.94 11.63
N LEU A 329 -12.72 1.30 11.78
CA LEU A 329 -11.45 1.99 12.05
C LEU A 329 -11.12 2.99 10.94
N TYR A 330 -11.22 2.58 9.68
CA TYR A 330 -10.94 3.45 8.53
C TYR A 330 -11.97 4.57 8.40
N SER A 331 -13.25 4.28 8.62
CA SER A 331 -14.30 5.30 8.62
C SER A 331 -14.04 6.35 9.71
N SER A 332 -13.55 5.93 10.87
CA SER A 332 -13.19 6.83 11.98
C SER A 332 -11.90 7.65 11.75
N LEU A 333 -11.09 7.30 10.74
CA LEU A 333 -9.98 8.15 10.28
C LEU A 333 -10.48 9.34 9.47
N ASP A 334 -11.72 9.30 8.98
CA ASP A 334 -12.34 10.34 8.14
C ASP A 334 -11.49 10.70 6.91
N ALA A 335 -10.98 9.66 6.23
CA ALA A 335 -10.13 9.80 5.05
C ALA A 335 -10.91 10.47 3.89
N LYS A 336 -10.38 11.57 3.35
CA LYS A 336 -11.02 12.41 2.33
C LYS A 336 -10.11 12.71 1.14
N HIS A 337 -10.75 12.93 -0.01
CA HIS A 337 -10.10 13.41 -1.23
C HIS A 337 -8.84 12.61 -1.59
N VAL A 338 -7.67 13.24 -1.68
CA VAL A 338 -6.39 12.63 -2.03
C VAL A 338 -5.98 11.48 -1.11
N GLN A 339 -6.56 11.39 0.09
CA GLN A 339 -6.35 10.25 0.99
C GLN A 339 -6.88 8.94 0.41
N HIS A 340 -7.90 8.98 -0.45
CA HIS A 340 -8.36 7.78 -1.16
C HIS A 340 -7.31 7.23 -2.14
N ASP A 341 -6.41 8.05 -2.68
CA ASP A 341 -5.29 7.59 -3.53
C ASP A 341 -4.08 7.14 -2.71
N THR A 342 -3.81 7.82 -1.59
CA THR A 342 -2.59 7.60 -0.80
C THR A 342 -2.74 6.50 0.25
N ILE A 343 -3.89 6.36 0.91
CA ILE A 343 -4.14 5.36 1.97
C ILE A 343 -5.32 4.43 1.69
N GLY A 344 -6.11 4.67 0.63
CA GLY A 344 -7.25 3.82 0.24
C GLY A 344 -6.86 2.38 -0.13
N PHE A 345 -5.59 2.16 -0.47
CA PHE A 345 -5.04 0.82 -0.67
C PHE A 345 -5.16 -0.07 0.58
N LEU A 346 -5.19 0.51 1.79
CA LEU A 346 -5.34 -0.23 3.04
C LEU A 346 -6.69 -0.94 3.17
N LEU A 347 -7.71 -0.52 2.43
CA LEU A 347 -9.00 -1.21 2.36
C LEU A 347 -9.04 -2.17 1.17
N THR A 348 -8.83 -1.61 -0.01
CA THR A 348 -9.02 -2.28 -1.30
C THR A 348 -8.08 -3.46 -1.51
N ARG A 349 -6.91 -3.46 -0.87
CA ARG A 349 -5.97 -4.59 -0.89
C ARG A 349 -6.52 -5.83 -0.20
N TYR A 350 -7.32 -5.66 0.86
CA TYR A 350 -7.69 -6.74 1.78
C TYR A 350 -9.17 -7.13 1.71
N ALA A 351 -10.08 -6.19 1.47
CA ALA A 351 -11.52 -6.40 1.60
C ALA A 351 -12.03 -7.62 0.81
N GLU A 352 -11.73 -7.66 -0.49
CA GLU A 352 -12.15 -8.74 -1.39
C GLU A 352 -11.38 -10.03 -1.09
N SER A 353 -10.08 -9.94 -0.85
CA SER A 353 -9.23 -11.09 -0.54
C SER A 353 -9.62 -11.86 0.73
N LEU A 354 -10.32 -11.18 1.65
CA LEU A 354 -10.82 -11.75 2.90
C LEU A 354 -12.32 -12.06 2.84
N GLY A 355 -12.93 -12.07 1.65
CA GLY A 355 -14.32 -12.49 1.44
C GLY A 355 -15.38 -11.49 1.92
N GLN A 356 -15.00 -10.23 2.18
CA GLN A 356 -15.93 -9.15 2.56
C GLN A 356 -16.34 -8.35 1.32
N PHE A 357 -17.14 -8.97 0.45
CA PHE A 357 -17.47 -8.42 -0.87
C PHE A 357 -18.30 -7.12 -0.80
N ALA A 358 -19.18 -6.99 0.19
CA ALA A 358 -19.92 -5.75 0.41
C ALA A 358 -18.99 -4.58 0.75
N ALA A 359 -18.07 -4.80 1.69
CA ALA A 359 -17.08 -3.79 2.10
C ALA A 359 -16.09 -3.48 0.98
N ALA A 360 -15.68 -4.48 0.19
CA ALA A 360 -14.83 -4.30 -0.98
C ALA A 360 -15.50 -3.41 -2.03
N SER A 361 -16.78 -3.66 -2.31
CA SER A 361 -17.58 -2.86 -3.23
C SER A 361 -17.67 -1.41 -2.80
N GLN A 362 -17.96 -1.18 -1.52
CA GLN A 362 -18.05 0.16 -0.96
C GLN A 362 -16.70 0.89 -1.00
N SER A 363 -15.61 0.21 -0.66
CA SER A 363 -14.25 0.74 -0.70
C SER A 363 -13.83 1.17 -2.11
N CYS A 364 -14.16 0.34 -3.11
CA CYS A 364 -13.93 0.69 -4.52
C CYS A 364 -14.75 1.92 -4.92
N ASN A 365 -16.04 1.96 -4.55
CA ASN A 365 -16.93 3.07 -4.89
C ASN A 365 -16.50 4.41 -4.25
N PHE A 366 -15.94 4.41 -3.06
CA PHE A 366 -15.39 5.63 -2.46
C PHE A 366 -14.20 6.18 -3.26
N SER A 367 -13.27 5.29 -3.62
CA SER A 367 -12.07 5.66 -4.37
C SER A 367 -12.40 6.12 -5.80
N LEU A 368 -13.28 5.40 -6.53
CA LEU A 368 -13.72 5.80 -7.87
C LEU A 368 -14.44 7.15 -7.88
N ARG A 369 -15.30 7.41 -6.88
CA ARG A 369 -15.97 8.71 -6.73
C ARG A 369 -14.94 9.84 -6.63
N PHE A 370 -13.90 9.66 -5.82
CA PHE A 370 -12.80 10.63 -5.74
C PHE A 370 -12.12 10.85 -7.11
N PHE A 371 -11.68 9.79 -7.79
CA PHE A 371 -10.96 9.95 -9.07
C PHE A 371 -11.81 10.62 -10.15
N HIS A 372 -13.08 10.23 -10.30
CA HIS A 372 -13.98 10.84 -11.29
C HIS A 372 -14.33 12.30 -10.94
N SER A 373 -14.58 12.61 -9.67
CA SER A 373 -14.78 14.01 -9.24
C SER A 373 -13.53 14.84 -9.50
N ASN A 374 -12.35 14.32 -9.15
CA ASN A 374 -11.08 15.03 -9.33
C ASN A 374 -10.77 15.36 -10.80
N GLN A 375 -11.12 14.48 -11.74
CA GLN A 375 -10.97 14.74 -13.18
C GLN A 375 -11.76 15.98 -13.63
N LYS A 376 -12.98 16.13 -13.12
CA LYS A 376 -13.84 17.28 -13.39
C LYS A 376 -13.33 18.53 -12.68
N ASP A 377 -13.11 18.43 -11.37
CA ASP A 377 -12.79 19.57 -10.50
C ASP A 377 -11.43 20.19 -10.87
N THR A 378 -10.41 19.37 -11.12
CA THR A 378 -9.08 19.87 -11.51
C THR A 378 -9.12 20.63 -12.83
N SER A 379 -9.97 20.20 -13.76
CA SER A 379 -10.15 20.90 -15.04
C SER A 379 -10.78 22.28 -14.84
N GLU A 380 -11.71 22.42 -13.90
CA GLU A 380 -12.28 23.71 -13.51
C GLU A 380 -11.26 24.62 -12.81
N TYR A 381 -10.46 24.07 -11.89
CA TYR A 381 -9.42 24.83 -11.20
C TYR A 381 -8.32 25.35 -12.15
N ILE A 382 -8.00 24.62 -13.22
CA ILE A 382 -7.12 25.11 -14.28
C ILE A 382 -7.73 26.34 -14.98
N ILE A 383 -9.03 26.31 -15.29
CA ILE A 383 -9.74 27.46 -15.88
C ILE A 383 -9.74 28.66 -14.91
N GLN A 384 -9.98 28.41 -13.63
CA GLN A 384 -9.96 29.46 -12.60
C GLN A 384 -8.57 30.06 -12.42
N ALA A 385 -7.50 29.27 -12.53
CA ALA A 385 -6.13 29.78 -12.45
C ALA A 385 -5.81 30.81 -13.54
N TYR A 386 -6.34 30.65 -14.76
CA TYR A 386 -6.26 31.68 -15.79
C TYR A 386 -7.02 32.96 -15.40
N LYS A 387 -8.23 32.83 -14.82
CA LYS A 387 -9.05 33.98 -14.40
C LYS A 387 -8.38 34.81 -13.30
N TYR A 388 -7.73 34.15 -12.35
CA TYR A 388 -7.07 34.80 -11.21
C TYR A 388 -5.59 35.15 -11.46
N GLY A 389 -5.05 34.89 -12.65
CA GLY A 389 -3.66 35.20 -12.98
C GLY A 389 -2.63 34.30 -12.28
N ALA A 390 -3.03 33.14 -11.76
CA ALA A 390 -2.15 32.17 -11.11
C ALA A 390 -1.42 31.29 -12.14
N PHE A 391 -0.74 31.92 -13.11
CA PHE A 391 -0.17 31.24 -14.27
C PHE A 391 0.90 30.20 -13.90
N GLU A 392 1.63 30.41 -12.82
CA GLU A 392 2.68 29.48 -12.37
C GLU A 392 2.11 28.19 -11.78
N LYS A 393 0.85 28.20 -11.32
CA LYS A 393 0.15 27.02 -10.78
C LYS A 393 -0.50 26.15 -11.85
N ILE A 394 -0.69 26.66 -13.06
CA ILE A 394 -1.32 25.90 -14.16
C ILE A 394 -0.50 24.63 -14.52
N PRO A 395 0.83 24.70 -14.72
CA PRO A 395 1.63 23.49 -14.93
C PRO A 395 1.57 22.52 -13.74
N GLU A 396 1.52 23.02 -12.50
CA GLU A 396 1.39 22.19 -11.29
C GLU A 396 0.04 21.46 -11.27
N PHE A 397 -1.07 22.13 -11.59
CA PHE A 397 -2.39 21.51 -11.69
C PHE A 397 -2.47 20.47 -12.82
N ILE A 398 -1.85 20.74 -13.97
CA ILE A 398 -1.77 19.76 -15.07
C ILE A 398 -0.96 18.54 -14.62
N ALA A 399 0.17 18.75 -13.93
CA ALA A 399 0.99 17.66 -13.40
C ALA A 399 0.23 16.82 -12.36
N LEU A 400 -0.49 17.47 -11.43
CA LEU A 400 -1.33 16.78 -10.45
C LEU A 400 -2.46 15.98 -11.11
N ARG A 401 -3.16 16.58 -12.08
CA ARG A 401 -4.21 15.89 -12.86
C ARG A 401 -3.66 14.64 -13.53
N ASN A 402 -2.53 14.78 -14.22
CA ASN A 402 -1.91 13.67 -14.93
C ASN A 402 -1.45 12.59 -13.95
N ARG A 403 -0.84 12.97 -12.82
CA ARG A 403 -0.40 12.04 -11.76
C ARG A 403 -1.55 11.23 -11.17
N LEU A 404 -2.72 11.86 -10.95
CA LEU A 404 -3.91 11.19 -10.42
C LEU A 404 -4.59 10.31 -11.48
N ASN A 405 -4.68 10.76 -12.73
CA ASN A 405 -5.21 9.96 -13.84
C ASN A 405 -4.33 8.75 -14.18
N GLN A 406 -3.04 8.85 -13.88
CA GLN A 406 -2.06 7.78 -14.05
C GLN A 406 -1.84 6.98 -12.77
N SER A 407 -2.68 7.13 -11.75
CA SER A 407 -2.51 6.41 -10.48
C SER A 407 -2.63 4.89 -10.67
N LEU A 408 -1.68 4.16 -10.10
CA LEU A 408 -1.74 2.70 -9.92
C LEU A 408 -3.02 2.32 -9.18
N HIS A 409 -3.33 3.04 -8.10
CA HIS A 409 -4.48 2.73 -7.27
C HIS A 409 -5.79 2.93 -8.02
N PHE A 410 -5.87 3.95 -8.88
CA PHE A 410 -7.04 4.16 -9.73
C PHE A 410 -7.27 2.98 -10.68
N ALA A 411 -6.21 2.52 -11.37
CA ALA A 411 -6.30 1.37 -12.27
C ALA A 411 -6.73 0.09 -11.51
N GLN A 412 -6.14 -0.17 -10.34
CA GLN A 412 -6.50 -1.30 -9.48
C GLN A 412 -7.97 -1.27 -9.07
N VAL A 413 -8.44 -0.14 -8.55
CA VAL A 413 -9.83 -0.04 -8.09
C VAL A 413 -10.82 -0.18 -9.24
N ARG A 414 -10.52 0.39 -10.42
CA ARG A 414 -11.39 0.24 -11.60
C ARG A 414 -11.50 -1.23 -12.01
N THR A 415 -10.36 -1.93 -12.13
CA THR A 415 -10.33 -3.35 -12.50
C THR A 415 -11.03 -4.22 -11.46
N GLU A 416 -10.73 -4.05 -10.16
CA GLU A 416 -11.35 -4.86 -9.10
C GLU A 416 -12.84 -4.55 -8.91
N ARG A 417 -13.28 -3.29 -9.12
CA ARG A 417 -14.72 -2.97 -9.11
C ARG A 417 -15.47 -3.73 -10.19
N MET A 418 -14.96 -3.72 -11.43
CA MET A 418 -15.57 -4.41 -12.56
C MET A 418 -15.56 -5.93 -12.35
N LEU A 419 -14.47 -6.50 -11.85
CA LEU A 419 -14.41 -7.93 -11.52
C LEU A 419 -15.39 -8.30 -10.41
N LEU A 420 -15.50 -7.50 -9.35
CA LEU A 420 -16.48 -7.70 -8.28
C LEU A 420 -17.91 -7.66 -8.82
N ASP A 421 -18.26 -6.69 -9.67
CA ASP A 421 -19.58 -6.61 -10.30
C ASP A 421 -19.90 -7.88 -11.11
N LEU A 422 -18.94 -8.38 -11.89
CA LEU A 422 -19.08 -9.66 -12.58
C LEU A 422 -19.28 -10.81 -11.60
N PHE A 423 -18.38 -10.99 -10.63
CA PHE A 423 -18.44 -12.11 -9.68
C PHE A 423 -19.71 -12.11 -8.84
N LEU A 424 -20.28 -10.96 -8.49
CA LEU A 424 -21.45 -10.86 -7.63
C LEU A 424 -22.78 -10.88 -8.39
N GLU A 425 -22.82 -10.39 -9.63
CA GLU A 425 -24.09 -10.12 -10.33
C GLU A 425 -24.24 -10.83 -11.68
N ALA A 426 -23.16 -11.04 -12.44
CA ALA A 426 -23.26 -11.62 -13.78
C ALA A 426 -23.70 -13.10 -13.74
N ASP A 427 -24.63 -13.48 -14.60
CA ASP A 427 -25.41 -14.73 -14.63
C ASP A 427 -26.22 -15.04 -13.34
N ILE A 428 -26.34 -14.09 -12.41
CA ILE A 428 -27.21 -14.16 -11.24
C ILE A 428 -28.39 -13.19 -11.41
N VAL A 429 -28.10 -11.93 -11.75
CA VAL A 429 -29.08 -10.86 -11.95
C VAL A 429 -29.25 -10.55 -13.44
N LEU A 430 -28.14 -10.31 -14.13
CA LEU A 430 -28.07 -10.05 -15.57
C LEU A 430 -27.23 -11.14 -16.23
N SER A 431 -27.40 -11.40 -17.52
CA SER A 431 -26.45 -12.26 -18.23
C SER A 431 -25.04 -11.64 -18.25
N LEU A 432 -24.00 -12.47 -18.37
CA LEU A 432 -22.61 -11.98 -18.51
C LEU A 432 -22.47 -10.93 -19.63
N GLU A 433 -23.18 -11.11 -20.74
CA GLU A 433 -23.18 -10.17 -21.86
C GLU A 433 -23.77 -8.81 -21.50
N GLU A 434 -24.93 -8.79 -20.83
CA GLU A 434 -25.57 -7.57 -20.38
C GLU A 434 -24.72 -6.84 -19.34
N SER A 435 -24.08 -7.57 -18.42
CA SER A 435 -23.16 -6.98 -17.43
C SER A 435 -21.93 -6.35 -18.09
N VAL A 436 -21.28 -7.04 -19.03
CA VAL A 436 -20.13 -6.52 -19.80
C VAL A 436 -20.52 -5.27 -20.58
N LYS A 437 -21.69 -5.29 -21.23
CA LYS A 437 -22.23 -4.15 -21.98
C LYS A 437 -22.55 -2.96 -21.07
N ALA A 438 -23.15 -3.19 -19.90
CA ALA A 438 -23.49 -2.14 -18.94
C ALA A 438 -22.25 -1.40 -18.42
N MET A 439 -21.12 -2.11 -18.27
CA MET A 439 -19.84 -1.52 -17.85
C MET A 439 -19.04 -0.89 -18.99
N SER A 440 -19.52 -0.97 -20.25
CA SER A 440 -18.78 -0.56 -21.44
C SER A 440 -17.39 -1.22 -21.54
N LEU A 441 -17.29 -2.48 -21.13
CA LEU A 441 -16.03 -3.21 -21.09
C LEU A 441 -15.67 -3.74 -22.49
N SER A 442 -14.46 -3.44 -22.94
CA SER A 442 -13.92 -3.87 -24.24
C SER A 442 -12.81 -4.91 -24.06
N ALA A 443 -12.77 -5.91 -24.95
CA ALA A 443 -11.66 -6.86 -25.01
C ALA A 443 -10.43 -6.25 -25.70
N GLU A 444 -10.64 -5.33 -26.65
CA GLU A 444 -9.59 -4.74 -27.48
C GLU A 444 -8.94 -3.53 -26.83
N GLU A 445 -9.76 -2.65 -26.26
CA GLU A 445 -9.32 -1.38 -25.67
C GLU A 445 -8.89 -1.58 -24.22
N ASP A 446 -7.73 -1.03 -23.88
CA ASP A 446 -7.19 -0.99 -22.52
C ASP A 446 -6.85 0.46 -22.17
N ASP A 447 -7.55 0.99 -21.18
CA ASP A 447 -7.43 2.35 -20.70
C ASP A 447 -6.51 2.48 -19.47
N ILE A 448 -5.68 1.45 -19.20
CA ILE A 448 -4.63 1.50 -18.18
C ILE A 448 -3.36 2.12 -18.80
N PRO A 449 -2.78 3.18 -18.19
CA PRO A 449 -1.58 3.84 -18.69
C PRO A 449 -0.31 3.07 -18.27
N TRP A 450 -0.11 1.87 -18.80
CA TRP A 450 0.95 0.94 -18.41
C TRP A 450 2.36 1.56 -18.38
N ASP A 451 2.69 2.44 -19.34
CA ASP A 451 4.03 3.02 -19.46
C ASP A 451 4.29 4.21 -18.51
N ASN A 452 3.23 4.83 -17.99
CA ASN A 452 3.32 6.09 -17.23
C ASN A 452 2.65 6.02 -15.86
N MET A 453 2.34 4.82 -15.38
CA MET A 453 1.65 4.60 -14.13
C MET A 453 2.44 5.15 -12.93
N ARG A 454 1.73 5.70 -11.95
CA ARG A 454 2.28 6.35 -10.76
C ARG A 454 1.80 5.66 -9.50
N ASP A 455 2.76 5.18 -8.71
CA ASP A 455 2.46 4.72 -7.36
C ASP A 455 2.39 5.93 -6.41
N ASN A 456 1.18 6.29 -6.01
CA ASN A 456 0.93 7.40 -5.09
C ASN A 456 0.66 6.94 -3.66
N ARG A 457 0.78 5.64 -3.37
CA ARG A 457 0.52 5.11 -2.03
C ARG A 457 1.49 5.70 -1.01
N ASP A 458 0.97 6.13 0.13
CA ASP A 458 1.79 6.56 1.25
C ASP A 458 2.28 5.36 2.03
N LEU A 459 3.43 4.82 1.61
CA LEU A 459 4.11 3.70 2.27
C LEU A 459 4.87 4.14 3.54
N THR A 460 4.68 5.38 3.98
CA THR A 460 5.33 6.00 5.16
C THR A 460 4.33 6.57 6.16
N VAL A 461 3.03 6.28 5.97
CA VAL A 461 1.95 6.77 6.85
C VAL A 461 2.05 6.24 8.29
N PHE A 462 2.64 5.05 8.45
CA PHE A 462 2.92 4.46 9.76
C PHE A 462 4.17 5.08 10.37
N THR A 463 4.04 5.61 11.59
CA THR A 463 5.19 6.08 12.37
C THR A 463 6.12 4.90 12.62
N SER A 464 7.39 5.02 12.22
CA SER A 464 8.43 4.01 12.52
C SER A 464 9.69 4.66 13.09
N TRP A 465 10.13 4.12 14.23
CA TRP A 465 11.44 4.40 14.82
C TRP A 465 12.38 3.21 14.66
N ASP A 466 12.13 2.36 13.66
CA ASP A 466 13.03 1.24 13.37
C ASP A 466 14.40 1.74 12.88
N PRO A 467 15.46 0.97 13.16
CA PRO A 467 16.79 1.30 12.68
C PRO A 467 16.85 1.21 11.15
N LYS A 468 17.86 1.85 10.55
CA LYS A 468 17.99 2.01 9.09
C LYS A 468 17.93 0.68 8.34
N GLU A 469 18.45 -0.40 8.93
CA GLU A 469 18.47 -1.75 8.35
C GLU A 469 17.08 -2.38 8.21
N ARG A 470 16.09 -1.94 9.01
CA ARG A 470 14.69 -2.39 8.95
C ARG A 470 13.75 -1.40 8.29
N SER A 471 14.25 -0.23 7.91
CA SER A 471 13.45 0.80 7.25
C SER A 471 13.03 0.41 5.84
N LEU A 472 11.96 1.05 5.35
CA LEU A 472 11.55 0.93 3.96
C LEU A 472 12.64 1.51 3.04
N THR A 473 13.09 0.72 2.07
CA THR A 473 14.13 1.11 1.10
C THR A 473 13.51 1.41 -0.26
N GLU A 474 14.24 2.14 -1.12
CA GLU A 474 13.81 2.36 -2.51
C GLU A 474 13.70 1.06 -3.30
N GLU A 475 14.51 0.05 -2.99
CA GLU A 475 14.39 -1.28 -3.58
C GLU A 475 13.08 -1.98 -3.16
N HIS A 476 12.65 -1.84 -1.90
CA HIS A 476 11.34 -2.34 -1.48
C HIS A 476 10.19 -1.63 -2.22
N ARG A 477 10.27 -0.31 -2.43
CA ARG A 477 9.27 0.44 -3.21
C ARG A 477 9.22 -0.03 -4.66
N ARG A 478 10.40 -0.18 -5.30
CA ARG A 478 10.52 -0.65 -6.68
C ARG A 478 9.94 -2.05 -6.85
N ARG A 479 10.25 -2.97 -5.94
CA ARG A 479 9.72 -4.35 -5.96
C ARG A 479 8.22 -4.39 -5.70
N SER A 480 7.72 -3.59 -4.76
CA SER A 480 6.28 -3.48 -4.51
C SER A 480 5.55 -3.02 -5.77
N LEU A 481 6.03 -1.97 -6.44
CA LEU A 481 5.44 -1.50 -7.69
C LEU A 481 5.49 -2.55 -8.82
N GLU A 482 6.60 -3.27 -8.96
CA GLU A 482 6.75 -4.36 -9.93
C GLU A 482 5.71 -5.47 -9.68
N GLU A 483 5.56 -5.88 -8.43
CA GLU A 483 4.60 -6.91 -8.00
C GLU A 483 3.15 -6.47 -8.24
N GLU A 484 2.80 -5.24 -7.85
CA GLU A 484 1.46 -4.66 -8.05
C GLU A 484 1.10 -4.51 -9.53
N THR A 485 2.08 -4.14 -10.36
CA THR A 485 1.89 -3.99 -11.81
C THR A 485 1.60 -5.33 -12.47
N VAL A 486 2.35 -6.37 -12.10
CA VAL A 486 2.17 -7.72 -12.64
C VAL A 486 0.84 -8.31 -12.17
N TRP A 487 0.49 -8.14 -10.90
CA TRP A 487 -0.82 -8.55 -10.39
C TRP A 487 -1.97 -7.84 -11.12
N LEU A 488 -1.92 -6.50 -11.22
CA LEU A 488 -2.91 -5.71 -11.94
C LEU A 488 -3.05 -6.17 -13.40
N ARG A 489 -1.94 -6.51 -14.07
CA ARG A 489 -1.97 -6.98 -15.46
C ARG A 489 -2.67 -8.33 -15.61
N ILE A 490 -2.45 -9.27 -14.69
CA ILE A 490 -3.19 -10.54 -14.67
C ILE A 490 -4.69 -10.24 -14.51
N ARG A 491 -5.07 -9.37 -13.57
CA ARG A 491 -6.47 -9.02 -13.30
C ARG A 491 -7.14 -8.32 -14.49
N SER A 492 -6.45 -7.36 -15.12
CA SER A 492 -6.92 -6.68 -16.32
C SER A 492 -7.10 -7.64 -17.50
N LEU A 493 -6.12 -8.54 -17.73
CA LEU A 493 -6.22 -9.55 -18.79
C LEU A 493 -7.38 -10.53 -18.54
N THR A 494 -7.59 -10.98 -17.30
CA THR A 494 -8.76 -11.78 -16.92
C THR A 494 -10.06 -11.05 -17.25
N LEU A 495 -10.16 -9.77 -16.88
CA LEU A 495 -11.35 -8.95 -17.16
C LEU A 495 -11.61 -8.82 -18.68
N ARG A 496 -10.56 -8.55 -19.48
CA ARG A 496 -10.66 -8.44 -20.94
C ARG A 496 -10.99 -9.77 -21.62
N LEU A 497 -10.48 -10.89 -21.10
CA LEU A 497 -10.84 -12.24 -21.56
C LEU A 497 -12.31 -12.56 -21.28
N LEU A 498 -12.85 -12.15 -20.13
CA LEU A 498 -14.29 -12.25 -19.83
C LEU A 498 -15.14 -11.41 -20.80
N ALA A 499 -14.68 -10.20 -21.14
CA ALA A 499 -15.33 -9.37 -22.15
C ALA A 499 -15.35 -10.07 -23.52
N SER A 500 -14.23 -10.66 -23.92
CA SER A 500 -14.12 -11.44 -25.15
C SER A 500 -15.12 -12.62 -25.15
N LEU A 501 -15.14 -13.42 -24.07
CA LEU A 501 -16.06 -14.54 -23.89
C LEU A 501 -17.54 -14.13 -24.04
N ALA A 502 -17.91 -12.98 -23.48
CA ALA A 502 -19.26 -12.46 -23.56
C ALA A 502 -19.67 -12.14 -25.01
N THR A 503 -18.76 -11.55 -25.80
CA THR A 503 -19.04 -11.19 -27.20
C THR A 503 -19.11 -12.37 -28.16
N LEU A 504 -18.43 -13.48 -27.84
CA LEU A 504 -18.38 -14.68 -28.68
C LEU A 504 -19.68 -15.47 -28.70
N GLY A 505 -20.60 -15.23 -27.76
CA GLY A 505 -21.90 -15.89 -27.71
C GLY A 505 -22.88 -15.52 -28.84
N HIS A 506 -22.51 -14.59 -29.74
CA HIS A 506 -23.41 -13.92 -30.67
C HIS A 506 -23.25 -14.32 -32.15
N MET A 507 -22.64 -15.47 -32.50
CA MET A 507 -22.60 -15.92 -33.89
C MET A 507 -23.87 -16.73 -34.27
N PRO A 508 -24.87 -16.16 -34.95
CA PRO A 508 -25.78 -16.98 -35.73
C PRO A 508 -24.96 -17.62 -36.86
N SER A 509 -25.14 -18.93 -37.06
CA SER A 509 -24.56 -19.65 -38.21
C SER A 509 -24.80 -18.85 -39.49
N PRO A 510 -23.80 -18.61 -40.36
CA PRO A 510 -24.05 -18.04 -41.67
C PRO A 510 -24.85 -19.06 -42.50
N GLN A 511 -26.18 -18.95 -42.44
CA GLN A 511 -27.04 -19.55 -43.44
C GLN A 511 -26.98 -18.64 -44.67
N ASN A 512 -26.22 -19.08 -45.68
CA ASN A 512 -26.25 -18.62 -47.06
C ASN A 512 -26.10 -17.10 -47.27
N SER A 513 -24.86 -16.62 -47.40
CA SER A 513 -24.58 -15.45 -48.24
C SER A 513 -23.12 -15.46 -48.71
N GLU A 514 -22.93 -15.87 -49.96
CA GLU A 514 -21.70 -15.60 -50.71
C GLU A 514 -21.67 -14.11 -51.09
N VAL A 515 -21.14 -13.24 -50.25
CA VAL A 515 -20.48 -11.99 -50.69
C VAL A 515 -19.46 -11.55 -49.61
N PRO A 516 -18.16 -11.40 -49.92
CA PRO A 516 -17.22 -10.77 -49.01
C PRO A 516 -17.30 -9.26 -49.22
N ASN A 517 -17.92 -8.53 -48.28
CA ASN A 517 -17.69 -7.09 -48.19
C ASN A 517 -16.62 -6.85 -47.13
N GLU A 518 -15.42 -6.58 -47.62
CA GLU A 518 -14.29 -6.04 -46.88
C GLU A 518 -14.70 -4.69 -46.29
N ASN A 519 -14.85 -4.63 -44.96
CA ASN A 519 -14.74 -3.41 -44.18
C ASN A 519 -14.27 -3.78 -42.76
N GLY A 520 -12.95 -3.90 -42.60
CA GLY A 520 -12.19 -3.45 -41.43
C GLY A 520 -12.48 -3.99 -40.03
N VAL A 521 -13.30 -5.03 -39.83
CA VAL A 521 -13.42 -5.67 -38.51
C VAL A 521 -12.34 -6.73 -38.40
N GLY A 522 -11.31 -6.48 -37.58
CA GLY A 522 -10.29 -7.47 -37.26
C GLY A 522 -10.93 -8.76 -36.77
N ASP A 523 -10.38 -9.90 -37.17
CA ASP A 523 -10.89 -11.22 -36.82
C ASP A 523 -10.93 -11.37 -35.29
N LYS A 524 -12.12 -11.36 -34.66
CA LYS A 524 -12.29 -11.39 -33.20
C LYS A 524 -11.64 -12.62 -32.54
N THR A 525 -11.49 -13.69 -33.31
CA THR A 525 -10.76 -14.91 -32.94
C THR A 525 -9.27 -14.61 -32.69
N SER A 526 -8.67 -13.69 -33.45
CA SER A 526 -7.27 -13.28 -33.29
C SER A 526 -7.02 -12.50 -31.99
N ILE A 527 -8.01 -11.77 -31.48
CA ILE A 527 -7.91 -10.97 -30.25
C ILE A 527 -7.89 -11.88 -29.02
N LEU A 528 -8.81 -12.86 -28.96
CA LEU A 528 -8.84 -13.84 -27.87
C LEU A 528 -7.50 -14.59 -27.75
N GLY A 529 -6.96 -15.09 -28.88
CA GLY A 529 -5.67 -15.78 -28.92
C GLY A 529 -4.51 -14.89 -28.45
N SER A 530 -4.50 -13.61 -28.85
CA SER A 530 -3.51 -12.63 -28.40
C SER A 530 -3.58 -12.37 -26.89
N LEU A 531 -4.78 -12.17 -26.34
CA LEU A 531 -4.98 -11.96 -24.90
C LEU A 531 -4.56 -13.18 -24.07
N LEU A 532 -4.86 -14.40 -24.55
CA LEU A 532 -4.42 -15.64 -23.92
C LEU A 532 -2.89 -15.77 -23.92
N ALA A 533 -2.23 -15.46 -25.04
CA ALA A 533 -0.78 -15.45 -25.12
C ALA A 533 -0.16 -14.45 -24.13
N GLN A 534 -0.73 -13.24 -24.04
CA GLN A 534 -0.31 -12.23 -23.08
C GLN A 534 -0.53 -12.68 -21.63
N LEU A 535 -1.66 -13.32 -21.32
CA LEU A 535 -1.92 -13.85 -19.97
C LEU A 535 -0.87 -14.90 -19.60
N ASN A 536 -0.63 -15.89 -20.47
CA ASN A 536 0.35 -16.94 -20.23
C ASN A 536 1.77 -16.40 -20.07
N GLN A 537 2.17 -15.42 -20.90
CA GLN A 537 3.47 -14.76 -20.76
C GLN A 537 3.58 -14.01 -19.43
N ASN A 538 2.54 -13.29 -19.01
CA ASN A 538 2.53 -12.59 -17.73
C ASN A 538 2.53 -13.55 -16.54
N LEU A 539 1.86 -14.71 -16.62
CA LEU A 539 1.91 -15.74 -15.58
C LEU A 539 3.31 -16.35 -15.43
N GLN A 540 4.05 -16.52 -16.53
CA GLN A 540 5.45 -16.96 -16.47
C GLN A 540 6.36 -15.91 -15.80
N ALA A 541 6.21 -14.63 -16.18
CA ALA A 541 6.96 -13.54 -15.53
C ALA A 541 6.60 -13.43 -14.04
N ALA A 542 5.32 -13.62 -13.71
CA ALA A 542 4.84 -13.60 -12.34
C ALA A 542 5.41 -14.73 -11.48
N ALA A 543 5.56 -15.93 -12.03
CA ALA A 543 6.20 -17.05 -11.34
C ALA A 543 7.64 -16.72 -10.95
N GLN A 544 8.42 -16.12 -11.86
CA GLN A 544 9.79 -15.68 -11.59
C GLN A 544 9.87 -14.61 -10.49
N ILE A 545 8.90 -13.70 -10.43
CA ILE A 545 8.82 -12.69 -9.36
C ILE A 545 8.46 -13.34 -8.02
N ALA A 546 7.48 -14.25 -8.00
CA ALA A 546 7.05 -14.96 -6.80
C ALA A 546 8.19 -15.82 -6.20
N GLU A 547 9.04 -16.41 -7.04
CA GLU A 547 10.22 -17.18 -6.62
C GLU A 547 11.23 -16.34 -5.81
N LYS A 548 11.34 -15.03 -6.05
CA LYS A 548 12.28 -14.14 -5.36
C LYS A 548 11.96 -13.96 -3.86
N ARG A 549 10.74 -14.30 -3.41
CA ARG A 549 10.28 -14.24 -2.01
C ARG A 549 10.71 -12.97 -1.27
N THR A 550 10.41 -11.80 -1.84
CA THR A 550 10.72 -10.52 -1.22
C THR A 550 10.02 -10.39 0.14
N GLN A 551 10.79 -10.12 1.18
CA GLN A 551 10.24 -9.80 2.50
C GLN A 551 10.20 -8.29 2.68
N TYR A 552 9.00 -7.75 2.85
CA TYR A 552 8.83 -6.33 3.18
C TYR A 552 8.87 -6.12 4.69
N PRO A 553 9.31 -4.94 5.17
CA PRO A 553 9.12 -4.54 6.57
C PRO A 553 7.64 -4.63 6.96
N PHE A 554 7.35 -4.91 8.22
CA PHE A 554 5.96 -5.09 8.69
C PHE A 554 5.06 -3.87 8.39
N LEU A 555 5.59 -2.66 8.65
CA LEU A 555 4.94 -1.37 8.38
C LEU A 555 5.15 -0.87 6.93
N GLY A 556 5.79 -1.68 6.09
CA GLY A 556 6.05 -1.38 4.68
C GLY A 556 4.87 -1.72 3.77
N PRO A 557 5.08 -1.77 2.45
CA PRO A 557 4.03 -2.15 1.51
C PRO A 557 3.54 -3.57 1.79
N PRO A 558 2.22 -3.83 1.74
CA PRO A 558 1.70 -5.18 1.80
C PRO A 558 2.09 -5.95 0.54
N SER A 559 2.47 -7.22 0.68
CA SER A 559 2.63 -8.12 -0.46
C SER A 559 1.32 -8.24 -1.22
N THR A 560 1.38 -8.49 -2.53
CA THR A 560 0.20 -8.72 -3.36
C THR A 560 -0.36 -10.13 -3.17
N ARG A 561 -1.49 -10.40 -3.80
CA ARG A 561 -2.12 -11.73 -3.87
C ARG A 561 -1.39 -12.68 -4.81
N LEU A 562 -0.37 -12.19 -5.53
CA LEU A 562 0.21 -12.89 -6.66
C LEU A 562 0.80 -14.26 -6.30
N ALA A 563 1.69 -14.30 -5.31
CA ALA A 563 2.34 -15.54 -4.91
C ALA A 563 1.32 -16.57 -4.39
N ALA A 564 0.33 -16.11 -3.61
CA ALA A 564 -0.73 -16.94 -3.08
C ALA A 564 -1.61 -17.52 -4.20
N ALA A 565 -2.03 -16.69 -5.17
CA ALA A 565 -2.84 -17.07 -6.32
C ALA A 565 -2.15 -18.09 -7.24
N LEU A 566 -0.83 -17.93 -7.45
CA LEU A 566 -0.02 -18.88 -8.21
C LEU A 566 0.14 -20.21 -7.46
N SER A 567 0.39 -20.15 -6.16
CA SER A 567 0.58 -21.35 -5.33
C SER A 567 -0.70 -22.15 -5.10
N SER A 568 -1.86 -21.48 -5.08
CA SER A 568 -3.17 -22.13 -4.95
C SER A 568 -3.53 -22.92 -6.22
N GLY A 569 -3.01 -22.52 -7.39
CA GLY A 569 -3.38 -23.09 -8.68
C GLY A 569 -4.52 -22.33 -9.36
N SER A 570 -5.03 -21.25 -8.75
CA SER A 570 -6.18 -20.50 -9.27
C SER A 570 -5.87 -19.84 -10.61
N CYS A 571 -4.70 -19.21 -10.76
CA CYS A 571 -4.31 -18.59 -12.03
C CYS A 571 -4.25 -19.60 -13.19
N GLN A 572 -3.69 -20.79 -12.94
CA GLN A 572 -3.57 -21.86 -13.92
C GLN A 572 -4.95 -22.42 -14.30
N CYS A 573 -5.83 -22.60 -13.31
CA CYS A 573 -7.21 -23.03 -13.54
C CYS A 573 -7.99 -22.03 -14.40
N GLN A 574 -7.85 -20.73 -14.12
CA GLN A 574 -8.49 -19.67 -14.92
C GLN A 574 -7.94 -19.64 -16.35
N ALA A 575 -6.62 -19.71 -16.52
CA ALA A 575 -6.00 -19.75 -17.85
C ALA A 575 -6.44 -20.99 -18.66
N ALA A 576 -6.49 -22.16 -18.02
CA ALA A 576 -6.99 -23.40 -18.64
C ALA A 576 -8.47 -23.28 -19.04
N ALA A 577 -9.29 -22.60 -18.23
CA ALA A 577 -10.69 -22.36 -18.56
C ALA A 577 -10.80 -21.46 -19.80
N PHE A 578 -10.05 -20.37 -19.87
CA PHE A 578 -10.06 -19.50 -21.06
C PHE A 578 -9.49 -20.20 -22.29
N GLN A 579 -8.46 -21.05 -22.17
CA GLN A 579 -7.90 -21.80 -23.30
C GLN A 579 -8.95 -22.70 -23.98
N LEU A 580 -9.93 -23.18 -23.22
CA LEU A 580 -11.02 -24.00 -23.73
C LEU A 580 -11.89 -23.29 -24.78
N SER A 581 -11.99 -21.95 -24.71
CA SER A 581 -12.74 -21.17 -25.69
C SER A 581 -12.18 -21.29 -27.11
N VAL A 582 -10.86 -21.45 -27.26
CA VAL A 582 -10.19 -21.66 -28.56
C VAL A 582 -10.61 -23.01 -29.16
N HIS A 583 -10.50 -24.09 -28.38
CA HIS A 583 -10.90 -25.42 -28.84
C HIS A 583 -12.40 -25.50 -29.20
N LEU A 584 -13.24 -24.72 -28.52
CA LEU A 584 -14.68 -24.70 -28.81
C LEU A 584 -15.03 -23.94 -30.08
N GLN A 585 -14.30 -22.88 -30.42
CA GLN A 585 -14.45 -22.19 -31.70
C GLN A 585 -14.04 -23.09 -32.87
N GLU A 586 -12.94 -23.84 -32.71
CA GLU A 586 -12.54 -24.86 -33.68
C GLU A 586 -13.63 -25.93 -33.82
N LEU A 587 -14.21 -26.39 -32.70
CA LEU A 587 -15.28 -27.40 -32.71
C LEU A 587 -16.55 -26.87 -33.41
N GLU A 588 -16.91 -25.62 -33.20
CA GLU A 588 -18.04 -24.98 -33.88
C GLU A 588 -17.81 -24.92 -35.40
N THR A 589 -16.57 -24.66 -35.82
CA THR A 589 -16.18 -24.56 -37.23
C THR A 589 -16.17 -25.93 -37.93
N PHE A 590 -15.54 -26.94 -37.32
CA PHE A 590 -15.44 -28.30 -37.90
C PHE A 590 -16.72 -29.14 -37.71
N GLY A 591 -17.57 -28.79 -36.75
CA GLY A 591 -18.75 -29.56 -36.38
C GLY A 591 -18.42 -30.91 -35.72
N LEU A 592 -19.45 -31.68 -35.34
CA LEU A 592 -19.29 -32.91 -34.54
C LEU A 592 -18.82 -34.14 -35.33
N ASP A 593 -18.99 -34.15 -36.65
CA ASP A 593 -18.79 -35.35 -37.47
C ASP A 593 -17.30 -35.60 -37.79
N GLU A 594 -16.47 -34.55 -37.89
CA GLU A 594 -15.06 -34.60 -38.33
C GLU A 594 -14.04 -34.21 -37.24
N SER A 595 -14.46 -34.13 -35.97
CA SER A 595 -13.66 -33.53 -34.89
C SER A 595 -13.36 -34.48 -33.72
N SER A 596 -13.24 -35.78 -33.97
CA SER A 596 -13.10 -36.79 -32.89
C SER A 596 -11.91 -36.55 -31.95
N GLU A 597 -10.76 -36.13 -32.49
CA GLU A 597 -9.57 -35.80 -31.70
C GLU A 597 -9.78 -34.54 -30.86
N LEU A 598 -10.31 -33.47 -31.46
CA LEU A 598 -10.64 -32.21 -30.79
C LEU A 598 -11.68 -32.42 -29.67
N GLN A 599 -12.70 -33.25 -29.90
CA GLN A 599 -13.67 -33.63 -28.88
C GLN A 599 -13.00 -34.33 -27.68
N THR A 600 -12.00 -35.18 -27.95
CA THR A 600 -11.23 -35.85 -26.89
C THR A 600 -10.39 -34.85 -26.10
N GLN A 601 -9.75 -33.88 -26.77
CA GLN A 601 -9.00 -32.81 -26.13
C GLN A 601 -9.91 -31.94 -25.23
N ILE A 602 -11.10 -31.58 -25.71
CA ILE A 602 -12.10 -30.83 -24.93
C ILE A 602 -12.57 -31.64 -23.71
N CYS A 603 -12.85 -32.94 -23.85
CA CYS A 603 -13.19 -33.81 -22.72
C CYS A 603 -12.07 -33.88 -21.67
N ASN A 604 -10.82 -33.97 -22.10
CA ASN A 604 -9.67 -33.97 -21.20
C ASN A 604 -9.54 -32.63 -20.46
N ALA A 605 -9.78 -31.52 -21.16
CA ALA A 605 -9.80 -30.19 -20.55
C ALA A 605 -10.92 -30.06 -19.51
N PHE A 606 -12.13 -30.54 -19.80
CA PHE A 606 -13.24 -30.58 -18.83
C PHE A 606 -12.84 -31.33 -17.55
N LYS A 607 -12.26 -32.54 -17.68
CA LYS A 607 -11.79 -33.33 -16.54
C LYS A 607 -10.69 -32.60 -15.77
N SER A 608 -9.74 -32.01 -16.47
CA SER A 608 -8.64 -31.26 -15.87
C SER A 608 -9.14 -30.07 -15.05
N LEU A 609 -10.15 -29.32 -15.53
CA LEU A 609 -10.73 -28.19 -14.80
C LEU A 609 -11.36 -28.62 -13.46
N VAL A 610 -12.10 -29.72 -13.45
CA VAL A 610 -12.69 -30.27 -12.22
C VAL A 610 -11.59 -30.69 -11.23
N VAL A 611 -10.54 -31.36 -11.71
CA VAL A 611 -9.39 -31.75 -10.87
C VAL A 611 -8.68 -30.53 -10.29
N GLN A 612 -8.40 -29.51 -11.11
CA GLN A 612 -7.74 -28.28 -10.64
C GLN A 612 -8.59 -27.54 -9.60
N LEU A 613 -9.90 -27.41 -9.82
CA LEU A 613 -10.80 -26.82 -8.81
C LEU A 613 -10.84 -27.65 -7.51
N GLN A 614 -10.85 -28.98 -7.61
CA GLN A 614 -10.77 -29.86 -6.45
C GLN A 614 -9.46 -29.68 -5.69
N GLU A 615 -8.34 -29.51 -6.38
CA GLU A 615 -7.03 -29.24 -5.78
C GLU A 615 -7.00 -27.90 -5.05
N ILE A 616 -7.58 -26.85 -5.64
CA ILE A 616 -7.71 -25.54 -4.96
C ILE A 616 -8.58 -25.70 -3.71
N LEU A 617 -9.74 -26.36 -3.80
CA LEU A 617 -10.63 -26.59 -2.66
C LEU A 617 -9.95 -27.44 -1.56
N ASN A 618 -9.15 -28.43 -1.95
CA ASN A 618 -8.38 -29.24 -1.01
C ASN A 618 -7.36 -28.41 -0.23
N LYS A 619 -6.79 -27.35 -0.83
CA LYS A 619 -5.88 -26.42 -0.15
C LYS A 619 -6.60 -25.50 0.84
N CYS A 620 -7.94 -25.41 0.78
CA CYS A 620 -8.73 -24.71 1.80
C CYS A 620 -8.96 -25.55 3.07
N LYS A 621 -8.69 -26.87 3.02
CA LYS A 621 -8.95 -27.77 4.16
C LYS A 621 -8.09 -27.39 5.37
N GLY A 622 -8.72 -27.36 6.53
CA GLY A 622 -8.15 -26.96 7.80
C GLY A 622 -9.15 -26.10 8.57
N ASP A 623 -8.80 -25.75 9.81
CA ASP A 623 -9.61 -24.84 10.61
C ASP A 623 -9.12 -23.41 10.42
N LEU A 624 -10.02 -22.48 10.08
CA LEU A 624 -9.69 -21.06 9.93
C LEU A 624 -9.26 -20.44 11.27
N LEU A 625 -9.82 -20.95 12.36
CA LEU A 625 -9.53 -20.56 13.73
C LEU A 625 -9.29 -21.82 14.56
N GLU A 626 -8.12 -21.90 15.19
CA GLU A 626 -7.72 -23.03 16.02
C GLU A 626 -7.47 -22.56 17.45
N MET A 627 -8.06 -23.24 18.43
CA MET A 627 -7.80 -22.98 19.85
C MET A 627 -6.89 -24.08 20.40
N LYS A 628 -5.63 -23.75 20.66
CA LYS A 628 -4.63 -24.70 21.17
C LYS A 628 -4.02 -24.17 22.46
N GLU A 629 -4.06 -24.97 23.53
CA GLU A 629 -3.49 -24.63 24.85
C GLU A 629 -3.98 -23.27 25.39
N GLY A 630 -5.24 -22.92 25.12
CA GLY A 630 -5.81 -21.63 25.54
C GLY A 630 -5.45 -20.45 24.62
N LYS A 631 -4.73 -20.68 23.53
CA LYS A 631 -4.33 -19.65 22.56
C LYS A 631 -5.11 -19.80 21.26
N LEU A 632 -5.73 -18.70 20.82
CA LEU A 632 -6.40 -18.62 19.53
C LEU A 632 -5.36 -18.33 18.44
N LYS A 633 -5.34 -19.16 17.41
CA LYS A 633 -4.54 -19.00 16.20
C LYS A 633 -5.44 -18.82 14.99
N THR A 634 -5.09 -17.90 14.09
CA THR A 634 -5.84 -17.64 12.86
C THR A 634 -5.06 -18.10 11.64
N TRP A 635 -5.78 -18.52 10.60
CA TRP A 635 -5.21 -19.00 9.34
C TRP A 635 -5.79 -18.25 8.13
N PRO A 636 -5.46 -16.95 7.97
CA PRO A 636 -6.02 -16.09 6.92
C PRO A 636 -5.75 -16.60 5.50
N SER A 637 -4.66 -17.34 5.29
CA SER A 637 -4.32 -17.93 3.99
C SER A 637 -5.34 -18.95 3.49
N LEU A 638 -6.01 -19.67 4.41
CA LEU A 638 -7.07 -20.63 4.05
C LEU A 638 -8.31 -19.88 3.54
N LEU A 639 -8.67 -18.78 4.21
CA LEU A 639 -9.76 -17.90 3.78
C LEU A 639 -9.47 -17.26 2.43
N GLU A 640 -8.25 -16.75 2.22
CA GLU A 640 -7.82 -16.19 0.93
C GLU A 640 -7.84 -17.25 -0.19
N THR A 641 -7.46 -18.49 0.11
CA THR A 641 -7.54 -19.62 -0.84
C THR A 641 -8.98 -19.97 -1.19
N LEU A 642 -9.89 -19.89 -0.23
CA LEU A 642 -11.33 -20.07 -0.47
C LEU A 642 -11.89 -18.98 -1.40
N VAL A 643 -11.44 -17.72 -1.25
CA VAL A 643 -11.80 -16.65 -2.18
C VAL A 643 -11.24 -16.93 -3.58
N PHE A 644 -9.99 -17.38 -3.71
CA PHE A 644 -9.44 -17.79 -5.00
C PHE A 644 -10.21 -18.94 -5.67
N PHE A 645 -10.74 -19.88 -4.89
CA PHE A 645 -11.64 -20.94 -5.39
C PHE A 645 -12.93 -20.35 -5.96
N VAL A 646 -13.54 -19.39 -5.24
CA VAL A 646 -14.78 -18.72 -5.65
C VAL A 646 -14.59 -17.95 -6.97
N GLU A 647 -13.49 -17.22 -7.10
CA GLU A 647 -13.17 -16.51 -8.34
C GLU A 647 -12.95 -17.48 -9.51
N ALA A 648 -12.18 -18.56 -9.28
CA ALA A 648 -11.90 -19.56 -10.31
C ALA A 648 -13.16 -20.31 -10.75
N VAL A 649 -14.03 -20.72 -9.80
CA VAL A 649 -15.26 -21.45 -10.14
C VAL A 649 -16.25 -20.54 -10.88
N CYS A 650 -16.32 -19.25 -10.58
CA CYS A 650 -17.12 -18.29 -11.36
C CYS A 650 -16.69 -18.27 -12.83
N ILE A 651 -15.38 -18.19 -13.09
CA ILE A 651 -14.82 -18.19 -14.45
C ILE A 651 -15.12 -19.52 -15.16
N VAL A 652 -14.94 -20.65 -14.49
CA VAL A 652 -15.25 -21.97 -15.05
C VAL A 652 -16.75 -22.13 -15.33
N LEU A 653 -17.64 -21.56 -14.51
CA LEU A 653 -19.09 -21.57 -14.74
C LEU A 653 -19.48 -20.74 -15.96
N TRP A 654 -18.91 -19.54 -16.14
CA TRP A 654 -19.12 -18.76 -17.36
C TRP A 654 -18.59 -19.46 -18.60
N MET A 655 -17.44 -20.13 -18.49
CA MET A 655 -16.90 -20.96 -19.56
C MET A 655 -17.84 -22.13 -19.88
N ALA A 656 -18.38 -22.83 -18.87
CA ALA A 656 -19.37 -23.89 -19.05
C ALA A 656 -20.67 -23.38 -19.68
N SER A 657 -21.09 -22.15 -19.36
CA SER A 657 -22.22 -21.46 -20.01
C SER A 657 -21.96 -21.25 -21.50
N TYR A 658 -20.78 -20.77 -21.88
CA TYR A 658 -20.39 -20.64 -23.28
C TYR A 658 -20.30 -22.00 -24.00
N CYS A 659 -19.74 -23.04 -23.35
CA CYS A 659 -19.77 -24.41 -23.87
C CYS A 659 -21.20 -24.84 -24.19
N ALA A 660 -22.15 -24.58 -23.29
CA ALA A 660 -23.54 -24.95 -23.49
C ALA A 660 -24.20 -24.21 -24.65
N LYS A 661 -23.85 -22.94 -24.87
CA LYS A 661 -24.31 -22.15 -26.01
C LYS A 661 -23.86 -22.75 -27.35
N ILE A 662 -22.66 -23.32 -27.43
CA ILE A 662 -22.15 -23.97 -28.66
C ILE A 662 -22.69 -25.41 -28.82
N LEU A 663 -22.67 -26.21 -27.75
CA LEU A 663 -23.01 -27.63 -27.82
C LEU A 663 -24.51 -27.88 -28.06
N ARG A 664 -25.41 -27.02 -27.56
CA ARG A 664 -26.88 -27.16 -27.75
C ARG A 664 -27.30 -27.13 -29.23
N PRO A 665 -26.92 -26.11 -30.04
CA PRO A 665 -27.17 -26.11 -31.48
C PRO A 665 -26.56 -27.32 -32.20
N LEU A 666 -25.32 -27.68 -31.88
CA LEU A 666 -24.64 -28.82 -32.50
C LEU A 666 -25.36 -30.15 -32.23
N LYS A 667 -25.79 -30.39 -30.98
CA LYS A 667 -26.62 -31.55 -30.60
C LYS A 667 -27.93 -31.57 -31.39
N THR A 668 -28.60 -30.42 -31.48
CA THR A 668 -29.87 -30.28 -32.21
C THR A 668 -29.70 -30.55 -33.71
N SER A 669 -28.62 -30.03 -34.31
CA SER A 669 -28.27 -30.24 -35.72
C SER A 669 -28.00 -31.72 -36.00
N LEU A 670 -27.22 -32.39 -35.13
CA LEU A 670 -26.95 -33.81 -35.23
C LEU A 670 -28.24 -34.65 -35.12
N GLN A 671 -29.12 -34.35 -34.17
CA GLN A 671 -30.42 -35.03 -34.04
C GLN A 671 -31.32 -34.86 -35.28
N LYS A 672 -31.31 -33.66 -35.89
CA LYS A 672 -32.03 -33.40 -37.16
C LYS A 672 -31.42 -34.19 -38.34
N LYS A 673 -30.09 -34.26 -38.45
CA LYS A 673 -29.39 -35.11 -39.45
C LYS A 673 -29.72 -36.59 -39.26
N LYS A 674 -29.74 -37.09 -38.02
CA LYS A 674 -30.09 -38.49 -37.67
C LYS A 674 -31.53 -38.85 -38.09
N LYS A 675 -32.51 -37.98 -37.80
CA LYS A 675 -33.90 -38.16 -38.25
C LYS A 675 -34.02 -38.27 -39.79
N LYS A 676 -33.17 -37.58 -40.55
CA LYS A 676 -33.15 -37.66 -42.02
C LYS A 676 -32.49 -38.95 -42.56
N LYS A 677 -31.48 -39.51 -41.89
CA LYS A 677 -30.73 -40.69 -42.35
C LYS A 677 -31.30 -42.06 -41.93
N LYS A 678 -32.36 -42.12 -41.10
CA LYS A 678 -32.92 -43.38 -40.54
C LYS A 678 -31.91 -44.23 -39.75
N ASP A 679 -30.81 -43.65 -39.27
CA ASP A 679 -29.87 -44.31 -38.37
C ASP A 679 -30.40 -44.27 -36.93
N THR A 680 -30.76 -45.44 -36.38
CA THR A 680 -31.29 -45.59 -35.00
C THR A 680 -30.21 -45.89 -33.95
N ASN A 681 -29.00 -46.26 -34.35
CA ASN A 681 -27.91 -46.60 -33.43
C ASN A 681 -26.65 -45.75 -33.70
N THR A 682 -26.50 -44.65 -32.97
CA THR A 682 -25.19 -43.96 -32.87
C THR A 682 -25.07 -43.34 -31.49
N ALA A 683 -23.97 -43.66 -30.80
CA ALA A 683 -23.62 -43.20 -29.46
C ALA A 683 -23.70 -41.66 -29.35
N LEU A 684 -23.94 -41.18 -28.12
CA LEU A 684 -23.87 -39.76 -27.81
C LEU A 684 -22.42 -39.27 -28.09
N PRO A 685 -22.22 -38.11 -28.76
CA PRO A 685 -20.87 -37.60 -29.02
C PRO A 685 -20.07 -37.48 -27.72
N ALA A 686 -18.79 -37.84 -27.76
CA ALA A 686 -17.94 -37.90 -26.57
C ALA A 686 -17.93 -36.57 -25.80
N VAL A 687 -17.92 -35.44 -26.52
CA VAL A 687 -17.95 -34.08 -25.94
C VAL A 687 -19.23 -33.79 -25.15
N MET A 688 -20.37 -34.39 -25.51
CA MET A 688 -21.62 -34.21 -24.77
C MET A 688 -21.62 -34.99 -23.46
N CYS A 689 -21.06 -36.22 -23.47
CA CYS A 689 -20.84 -36.99 -22.25
C CYS A 689 -19.86 -36.26 -21.32
N GLY A 690 -18.73 -35.80 -21.87
CA GLY A 690 -17.73 -35.05 -21.11
C GLY A 690 -18.28 -33.75 -20.52
N PHE A 691 -19.17 -33.05 -21.23
CA PHE A 691 -19.83 -31.86 -20.69
C PHE A 691 -20.81 -32.20 -19.55
N GLN A 692 -21.54 -33.32 -19.64
CA GLN A 692 -22.37 -33.80 -18.53
C GLN A 692 -21.51 -34.12 -17.30
N GLU A 693 -20.37 -34.79 -17.49
CA GLU A 693 -19.38 -35.05 -16.42
C GLU A 693 -18.85 -33.74 -15.81
N LEU A 694 -18.53 -32.72 -16.63
CA LEU A 694 -18.13 -31.39 -16.14
C LEU A 694 -19.21 -30.79 -15.23
N THR A 695 -20.46 -30.71 -15.71
CA THR A 695 -21.55 -30.08 -14.93
C THR A 695 -21.84 -30.85 -13.64
N GLY A 696 -21.73 -32.18 -13.64
CA GLY A 696 -21.83 -33.00 -12.43
C GLY A 696 -20.70 -32.72 -11.46
N GLY A 697 -19.45 -32.73 -11.93
CA GLY A 697 -18.28 -32.42 -11.11
C GLY A 697 -18.31 -31.01 -10.51
N LEU A 698 -18.77 -30.01 -11.26
CA LEU A 698 -18.97 -28.65 -10.75
C LEU A 698 -20.06 -28.58 -9.67
N GLN A 699 -21.16 -29.30 -9.83
CA GLN A 699 -22.21 -29.37 -8.83
C GLN A 699 -21.70 -30.00 -7.52
N ASP A 700 -20.95 -31.10 -7.64
CA ASP A 700 -20.36 -31.80 -6.49
C ASP A 700 -19.34 -30.92 -5.76
N LEU A 701 -18.49 -30.21 -6.51
CA LEU A 701 -17.51 -29.27 -5.95
C LEU A 701 -18.16 -28.11 -5.20
N LEU A 702 -19.21 -27.50 -5.77
CA LEU A 702 -19.93 -26.41 -5.11
C LEU A 702 -20.63 -26.89 -3.84
N ASN A 703 -21.20 -28.10 -3.86
CA ASN A 703 -21.81 -28.70 -2.67
C ASN A 703 -20.76 -28.94 -1.58
N GLN A 704 -19.61 -29.54 -1.94
CA GLN A 704 -18.49 -29.75 -1.00
C GLN A 704 -17.98 -28.43 -0.40
N ALA A 705 -17.85 -27.38 -1.22
CA ALA A 705 -17.40 -26.08 -0.74
C ALA A 705 -18.41 -25.44 0.23
N VAL A 706 -19.71 -25.52 -0.07
CA VAL A 706 -20.78 -25.02 0.82
C VAL A 706 -20.84 -25.83 2.12
N GLU A 707 -20.62 -27.15 2.08
CA GLU A 707 -20.54 -27.99 3.27
C GLU A 707 -19.33 -27.63 4.13
N HIS A 708 -18.14 -27.49 3.52
CA HIS A 708 -16.93 -27.04 4.23
C HIS A 708 -17.13 -25.68 4.92
N ILE A 709 -17.77 -24.72 4.24
CA ILE A 709 -18.08 -23.41 4.84
C ILE A 709 -18.99 -23.56 6.06
N LYS A 710 -20.04 -24.36 5.97
CA LYS A 710 -20.95 -24.60 7.11
C LYS A 710 -20.22 -25.25 8.29
N GLU A 711 -19.34 -26.22 8.03
CA GLU A 711 -18.50 -26.83 9.06
C GLU A 711 -17.65 -25.77 9.77
N GLN A 712 -16.99 -24.89 9.01
CA GLN A 712 -16.21 -23.77 9.56
C GLN A 712 -17.08 -22.79 10.36
N GLU A 713 -18.26 -22.40 9.87
CA GLU A 713 -19.20 -21.54 10.60
C GLU A 713 -19.61 -22.15 11.94
N THR A 714 -19.91 -23.45 11.97
CA THR A 714 -20.27 -24.15 13.20
C THR A 714 -19.10 -24.24 14.17
N GLY A 715 -17.89 -24.54 13.69
CA GLY A 715 -16.67 -24.60 14.49
C GLY A 715 -16.34 -23.24 15.13
N ILE A 716 -16.37 -22.16 14.35
CA ILE A 716 -16.10 -20.81 14.84
C ILE A 716 -17.18 -20.36 15.84
N THR A 717 -18.45 -20.69 15.59
CA THR A 717 -19.54 -20.38 16.52
C THR A 717 -19.36 -21.12 17.85
N ALA A 718 -18.96 -22.40 17.80
CA ALA A 718 -18.68 -23.19 19.00
C ALA A 718 -17.50 -22.61 19.80
N LEU A 719 -16.41 -22.21 19.12
CA LEU A 719 -15.27 -21.54 19.76
C LEU A 719 -15.69 -20.24 20.47
N LYS A 720 -16.49 -19.40 19.79
CA LYS A 720 -17.01 -18.16 20.35
C LYS A 720 -17.93 -18.39 21.56
N LEU A 721 -18.72 -19.47 21.56
CA LEU A 721 -19.55 -19.83 22.73
C LEU A 721 -18.72 -20.36 23.90
N ALA A 722 -17.66 -21.12 23.62
CA ALA A 722 -16.77 -21.66 24.65
C ALA A 722 -15.91 -20.57 25.33
N SER A 723 -15.60 -19.47 24.64
CA SER A 723 -14.88 -18.33 25.24
C SER A 723 -15.75 -17.48 26.18
N LEU A 724 -17.09 -17.60 26.08
CA LEU A 724 -18.04 -16.93 26.97
C LEU A 724 -18.22 -17.66 28.32
N THR A 725 -17.93 -18.97 28.41
CA THR A 725 -18.17 -19.77 29.61
C THR A 725 -17.02 -19.79 30.62
N LEU A 726 -15.88 -19.18 30.30
CA LEU A 726 -14.67 -19.10 31.16
C LEU A 726 -14.60 -17.80 31.99
N GLU A 727 -15.73 -17.18 32.32
CA GLU A 727 -15.79 -15.94 33.13
C GLU A 727 -15.22 -16.16 34.54
N GLY A 728 -14.00 -15.66 34.77
CA GLY A 728 -13.35 -15.77 36.08
C GLY A 728 -12.19 -14.83 36.39
N ASN A 729 -11.60 -14.10 35.42
CA ASN A 729 -10.44 -13.24 35.71
C ASN A 729 -10.68 -11.77 35.33
N THR A 730 -10.63 -10.94 36.37
CA THR A 730 -10.85 -9.49 36.41
C THR A 730 -9.53 -8.72 36.21
N GLU A 731 -9.09 -8.58 34.97
CA GLU A 731 -8.10 -7.56 34.58
C GLU A 731 -8.62 -6.82 33.34
N GLU A 732 -8.64 -5.49 33.38
CA GLU A 732 -9.19 -4.63 32.32
C GLU A 732 -8.49 -4.87 30.97
N GLU A 733 -7.18 -5.13 30.98
CA GLU A 733 -6.39 -5.47 29.79
C GLU A 733 -6.83 -6.79 29.13
N ALA A 734 -7.11 -7.83 29.94
CA ALA A 734 -7.61 -9.10 29.43
C ALA A 734 -8.98 -8.95 28.75
N SER A 735 -9.77 -7.96 29.17
CA SER A 735 -11.07 -7.65 28.55
C SER A 735 -10.91 -7.07 27.13
N PHE A 736 -9.92 -6.21 26.90
CA PHE A 736 -9.67 -5.64 25.57
C PHE A 736 -9.12 -6.66 24.59
N ALA A 737 -8.22 -7.54 25.05
CA ALA A 737 -7.73 -8.66 24.23
C ALA A 737 -8.87 -9.61 23.84
N LYS A 738 -9.76 -9.95 24.79
CA LYS A 738 -10.96 -10.75 24.52
C LYS A 738 -11.90 -10.07 23.51
N ALA A 739 -12.15 -8.78 23.67
CA ALA A 739 -12.95 -8.02 22.71
C ALA A 739 -12.32 -8.00 21.30
N ALA A 740 -10.99 -8.01 21.20
CA ALA A 740 -10.28 -8.16 19.93
C ALA A 740 -10.57 -9.52 19.29
N MET A 741 -10.48 -10.61 20.07
CA MET A 741 -10.77 -11.96 19.60
C MET A 741 -12.22 -12.08 19.12
N ASP A 742 -13.18 -11.51 19.85
CA ASP A 742 -14.59 -11.53 19.48
C ASP A 742 -14.86 -10.82 18.14
N LYS A 743 -14.15 -9.71 17.87
CA LYS A 743 -14.19 -9.02 16.57
C LYS A 743 -13.61 -9.90 15.46
N VAL A 744 -12.51 -10.61 15.73
CA VAL A 744 -11.94 -11.56 14.75
C VAL A 744 -12.91 -12.69 14.45
N HIS A 745 -13.47 -13.35 15.47
CA HIS A 745 -14.48 -14.41 15.28
C HIS A 745 -15.67 -13.93 14.43
N SER A 746 -16.21 -12.75 14.75
CA SER A 746 -17.36 -12.18 14.04
C SER A 746 -17.02 -11.86 12.58
N SER A 747 -15.82 -11.30 12.33
CA SER A 747 -15.37 -11.00 10.98
C SER A 747 -15.19 -12.25 10.13
N TYR A 748 -14.65 -13.35 10.67
CA TYR A 748 -14.51 -14.61 9.93
C TYR A 748 -15.87 -15.23 9.60
N LEU A 749 -16.82 -15.22 10.54
CA LEU A 749 -18.20 -15.66 10.29
C LEU A 749 -18.85 -14.84 9.18
N ARG A 750 -18.66 -13.52 9.20
CA ARG A 750 -19.19 -12.64 8.15
C ARG A 750 -18.60 -12.95 6.78
N SER A 751 -17.29 -13.18 6.70
CA SER A 751 -16.60 -13.56 5.46
C SER A 751 -17.14 -14.88 4.91
N LEU A 752 -17.25 -15.91 5.77
CA LEU A 752 -17.79 -17.20 5.40
C LEU A 752 -19.24 -17.11 4.90
N GLN A 753 -20.06 -16.28 5.55
CA GLN A 753 -21.45 -16.06 5.16
C GLN A 753 -21.54 -15.45 3.75
N GLU A 754 -20.79 -14.37 3.47
CA GLU A 754 -20.82 -13.73 2.16
C GLU A 754 -20.30 -14.66 1.05
N VAL A 755 -19.21 -15.40 1.31
CA VAL A 755 -18.67 -16.40 0.39
C VAL A 755 -19.66 -17.54 0.16
N GLY A 756 -20.25 -18.09 1.23
CA GLY A 756 -21.20 -19.19 1.17
C GLY A 756 -22.48 -18.81 0.43
N ASP A 757 -23.00 -17.60 0.64
CA ASP A 757 -24.19 -17.10 -0.04
C ASP A 757 -23.94 -16.89 -1.54
N LEU A 758 -22.75 -16.41 -1.92
CA LEU A 758 -22.37 -16.33 -3.32
C LEU A 758 -22.29 -17.72 -3.98
N LEU A 759 -21.63 -18.69 -3.34
CA LEU A 759 -21.51 -20.05 -3.88
C LEU A 759 -22.88 -20.74 -4.03
N LYS A 760 -23.81 -20.54 -3.09
CA LYS A 760 -25.19 -21.04 -3.20
C LYS A 760 -25.89 -20.48 -4.44
N LYS A 761 -25.81 -19.16 -4.65
CA LYS A 761 -26.37 -18.51 -5.85
C LYS A 761 -25.73 -19.05 -7.13
N ARG A 762 -24.41 -19.25 -7.13
CA ARG A 762 -23.68 -19.85 -8.27
C ARG A 762 -24.08 -21.30 -8.54
N ALA A 763 -24.36 -22.10 -7.53
CA ALA A 763 -24.87 -23.45 -7.70
C ALA A 763 -26.25 -23.49 -8.38
N GLU A 764 -27.08 -22.46 -8.21
CA GLU A 764 -28.37 -22.38 -8.89
C GLU A 764 -28.23 -22.15 -10.40
N THR A 765 -27.19 -21.44 -10.84
CA THR A 765 -26.96 -21.14 -12.27
C THR A 765 -26.61 -22.40 -13.07
N LEU A 766 -26.01 -23.43 -12.44
CA LEU A 766 -25.73 -24.73 -13.08
C LEU A 766 -26.98 -25.43 -13.62
N LYS A 767 -28.16 -25.20 -13.01
CA LYS A 767 -29.42 -25.78 -13.48
C LYS A 767 -29.72 -25.36 -14.92
N SER A 768 -29.31 -24.16 -15.30
CA SER A 768 -29.48 -23.61 -16.64
C SER A 768 -28.51 -24.20 -17.67
N LEU A 769 -27.51 -25.00 -17.26
CA LEU A 769 -26.46 -25.53 -18.15
C LEU A 769 -26.74 -26.94 -18.67
N LYS A 770 -27.81 -27.62 -18.22
CA LYS A 770 -28.12 -28.97 -18.71
C LYS A 770 -28.42 -28.97 -20.22
N ILE A 771 -27.86 -29.95 -20.96
CA ILE A 771 -27.96 -30.08 -22.44
C ILE A 771 -28.55 -31.39 -22.88
#